data_AF-A0ABD5Z2D6-F1
#
_entry.id   AF-A0ABD5Z2D6-F1
#
_cell.length_a   1.000
_cell.length_b   1.000
_cell.length_c   1.000
_cell.angle_alpha   90.00
_cell.angle_beta   90.00
_cell.angle_gamma   90.00
#
_symmetry.space_group_name_H-M   'P 1'
#
loop_
_entity.id
_entity.type
_entity.pdbx_description
1 polymer ?
#
loop_
_entity_poly.entity_id
_entity_poly.type
_entity_poly.pdbx_seq_one_letter_code
_entity_poly.pdbx_strand_id
1 'polypeptide(L)'
;MSQPSVAEQRALLTRPPDERADVDPETVQEALQTVVEHGDRTQKVLEGCSFPDLDFAYADLTGANEYPLVFRNCTFESFRADHADVEFPVHFEACAFGDVTFEDARFEYDAVFDGSTVEGDVCLDETRFDRDASFVDVRFQGATSATEVTFGDDTRFVGASFAGSVDFRAARFSGTSNDLGDNADFSGVTFEADVTFRRATFGATTFDGATFRGVGGFEAADFEGTAVFEDTTFHDEADFDEARFGGDAAFSGTTFERAAVFRGAVFEGGMRSLRDDADFSNVSFREATFDDAAFRDADFTGATVDEVGRFNATRFSGDATFDDVVFATDVDFAESTLATATFDGTQFGGVVDFEGAAFTDEFRFAAEPLDADVCVNFTDASLKHGEIHQPTDAWVRYDLTRASLGAVDLSSADRQDELELLDYFRFLNTEFDEFDGYEFDFSAHTYYLDRNRWNVHDFDEPAGDYEFALPATPANVETTYLKAKKAASSGGYVKAAGEFRVKRQRAARRKHLVIARDAVVDWPTRVGSVSRAVENAFLDVSCGYGMRLGRILTVFLLFPLFPGLLYAFGGDAFRTSAGQLQGLGAVLTPEGARLLYENVYFSYITFLTIGYGGIGPVGALARLTAAVEVYLSVVLGGLVLYALVKRSEL
;
A
#
# COMPACT_ATOMS: atom_id res chain seq x y z
N MET A 1 -31.28 -9.64 74.50
CA MET A 1 -31.62 -8.33 73.94
C MET A 1 -32.31 -8.60 72.61
N SER A 2 -33.47 -8.01 72.34
CA SER A 2 -34.11 -8.18 71.03
C SER A 2 -33.17 -7.59 69.98
N GLN A 3 -32.94 -8.30 68.87
CA GLN A 3 -32.28 -7.69 67.73
C GLN A 3 -33.07 -6.41 67.36
N PRO A 4 -32.40 -5.27 67.18
CA PRO A 4 -33.05 -4.04 66.73
C PRO A 4 -33.81 -4.32 65.44
N SER A 5 -35.00 -3.76 65.32
CA SER A 5 -35.83 -3.95 64.14
C SER A 5 -35.19 -3.27 62.92
N VAL A 6 -35.37 -3.82 61.72
CA VAL A 6 -34.90 -3.20 60.46
C VAL A 6 -35.33 -1.73 60.36
N ALA A 7 -36.51 -1.38 60.89
CA ALA A 7 -37.00 -0.02 60.93
C ALA A 7 -36.13 0.91 61.80
N GLU A 8 -35.61 0.44 62.93
CA GLU A 8 -34.70 1.21 63.80
C GLU A 8 -33.34 1.41 63.13
N GLN A 9 -32.81 0.37 62.47
CA GLN A 9 -31.54 0.46 61.75
C GLN A 9 -31.65 1.39 60.54
N ARG A 10 -32.72 1.28 59.76
CA ARG A 10 -32.99 2.20 58.67
C ARG A 10 -33.15 3.64 59.16
N ALA A 11 -33.81 3.85 60.29
CA ALA A 11 -33.93 5.18 60.89
C ALA A 11 -32.56 5.77 61.25
N LEU A 12 -31.61 4.95 61.72
CA LEU A 12 -30.22 5.36 61.94
C LEU A 12 -29.54 5.79 60.63
N LEU A 13 -29.63 4.97 59.57
CA LEU A 13 -29.01 5.25 58.26
C LEU A 13 -29.54 6.54 57.61
N THR A 14 -30.81 6.88 57.85
CA THR A 14 -31.43 8.08 57.28
C THR A 14 -31.19 9.37 58.07
N ARG A 15 -30.53 9.30 59.24
CA ARG A 15 -30.21 10.53 60.01
C ARG A 15 -29.20 11.37 59.26
N PRO A 16 -29.27 12.70 59.25
CA PRO A 16 -28.21 13.51 58.69
C PRO A 16 -26.88 13.34 59.47
N PRO A 17 -25.72 13.57 58.85
CA PRO A 17 -24.40 13.32 59.47
C PRO A 17 -24.17 14.00 60.82
N ASP A 18 -24.70 15.22 61.01
CA ASP A 18 -24.59 15.98 62.25
C ASP A 18 -25.34 15.31 63.42
N GLU A 19 -26.42 14.57 63.12
CA GLU A 19 -27.17 13.77 64.08
C GLU A 19 -26.60 12.35 64.29
N ARG A 20 -25.52 11.99 63.56
CA ARG A 20 -24.76 10.74 63.71
C ARG A 20 -23.34 10.94 64.24
N ALA A 21 -22.97 12.16 64.64
CA ALA A 21 -21.60 12.47 65.08
C ALA A 21 -21.12 11.68 66.32
N ASP A 22 -22.04 11.10 67.10
CA ASP A 22 -21.77 10.24 68.25
C ASP A 22 -21.80 8.73 67.93
N VAL A 23 -22.08 8.36 66.69
CA VAL A 23 -22.18 6.97 66.21
C VAL A 23 -20.89 6.61 65.48
N ASP A 24 -20.25 5.50 65.86
CA ASP A 24 -19.06 5.02 65.16
C ASP A 24 -19.40 4.48 63.75
N PRO A 25 -18.47 4.54 62.79
CA PRO A 25 -18.69 4.03 61.43
C PRO A 25 -19.07 2.55 61.38
N GLU A 26 -18.51 1.72 62.28
CA GLU A 26 -18.80 0.29 62.38
C GLU A 26 -20.28 0.04 62.69
N THR A 27 -20.90 0.85 63.55
CA THR A 27 -22.34 0.80 63.85
C THR A 27 -23.19 1.17 62.64
N VAL A 28 -22.73 2.14 61.81
CA VAL A 28 -23.42 2.49 60.56
C VAL A 28 -23.35 1.34 59.56
N GLN A 29 -22.19 0.68 59.48
CA GLN A 29 -21.96 -0.50 58.65
C GLN A 29 -22.84 -1.69 59.08
N GLU A 30 -22.87 -2.01 60.38
CA GLU A 30 -23.74 -3.06 60.95
C GLU A 30 -25.24 -2.77 60.69
N ALA A 31 -25.63 -1.50 60.77
CA ALA A 31 -27.00 -1.08 60.47
C ALA A 31 -27.35 -1.30 58.99
N LEU A 32 -26.42 -1.00 58.08
CA LEU A 32 -26.57 -1.27 56.65
C LEU A 32 -26.64 -2.77 56.38
N GLN A 33 -25.75 -3.57 56.96
CA GLN A 33 -25.77 -5.02 56.84
C GLN A 33 -27.10 -5.62 57.34
N THR A 34 -27.66 -5.09 58.44
CA THR A 34 -28.98 -5.52 58.92
C THR A 34 -30.10 -5.24 57.89
N VAL A 35 -30.05 -4.10 57.21
CA VAL A 35 -31.01 -3.75 56.14
C VAL A 35 -30.83 -4.66 54.92
N VAL A 36 -29.58 -4.99 54.56
CA VAL A 36 -29.25 -5.93 53.48
C VAL A 36 -29.80 -7.32 53.76
N GLU A 37 -29.51 -7.86 54.94
CA GLU A 37 -29.88 -9.23 55.30
C GLU A 37 -31.39 -9.38 55.48
N HIS A 38 -32.05 -8.44 56.17
CA HIS A 38 -33.42 -8.65 56.68
C HIS A 38 -34.47 -7.70 56.10
N GLY A 39 -34.07 -6.70 55.30
CA GLY A 39 -34.98 -5.68 54.77
C GLY A 39 -35.93 -6.20 53.69
N ASP A 40 -37.14 -5.65 53.68
CA ASP A 40 -38.08 -5.81 52.55
C ASP A 40 -37.74 -4.86 51.38
N ARG A 41 -38.46 -5.02 50.26
CA ARG A 41 -38.28 -4.23 49.03
C ARG A 41 -38.33 -2.71 49.23
N THR A 42 -39.09 -2.22 50.20
CA THR A 42 -39.18 -0.77 50.49
C THR A 42 -38.09 -0.31 51.46
N GLN A 43 -37.70 -1.18 52.38
CA GLN A 43 -36.68 -0.87 53.38
C GLN A 43 -35.28 -0.82 52.78
N LYS A 44 -35.02 -1.62 51.73
CA LYS A 44 -33.76 -1.61 50.97
C LYS A 44 -33.58 -0.42 50.02
N VAL A 45 -34.51 0.54 50.01
CA VAL A 45 -34.35 1.81 49.29
C VAL A 45 -33.93 2.90 50.27
N LEU A 46 -32.72 3.42 50.07
CA LEU A 46 -32.07 4.47 50.84
C LEU A 46 -31.88 5.69 49.95
N GLU A 47 -32.45 6.83 50.33
CA GLU A 47 -32.48 8.04 49.49
C GLU A 47 -31.95 9.24 50.27
N GLY A 48 -31.07 10.02 49.65
CA GLY A 48 -30.47 11.22 50.24
C GLY A 48 -29.62 10.96 51.48
N CYS A 49 -29.11 9.74 51.64
CA CYS A 49 -28.34 9.33 52.81
C CYS A 49 -26.85 9.63 52.63
N SER A 50 -26.18 10.01 53.71
CA SER A 50 -24.71 10.15 53.75
C SER A 50 -24.10 9.02 54.57
N PHE A 51 -23.04 8.41 54.07
CA PHE A 51 -22.32 7.32 54.71
C PHE A 51 -20.86 7.74 54.95
N PRO A 52 -20.29 7.40 56.12
CA PRO A 52 -18.85 7.52 56.34
C PRO A 52 -18.12 6.47 55.49
N ASP A 53 -16.82 6.29 55.74
CA ASP A 53 -16.07 5.15 55.24
C ASP A 53 -16.80 3.83 55.55
N LEU A 54 -17.17 3.07 54.50
CA LEU A 54 -17.76 1.75 54.61
C LEU A 54 -16.75 0.69 54.15
N ASP A 55 -16.37 -0.23 55.04
CA ASP A 55 -15.37 -1.25 54.77
C ASP A 55 -15.95 -2.67 54.90
N PHE A 56 -16.35 -3.22 53.76
CA PHE A 56 -16.85 -4.57 53.60
C PHE A 56 -15.76 -5.54 53.09
N ALA A 57 -14.48 -5.26 53.32
CA ALA A 57 -13.43 -6.15 52.85
C ALA A 57 -13.59 -7.58 53.45
N TYR A 58 -13.45 -8.59 52.60
CA TYR A 58 -13.66 -10.02 52.92
C TYR A 58 -15.07 -10.35 53.45
N ALA A 59 -16.05 -9.46 53.25
CA ALA A 59 -17.41 -9.70 53.68
C ALA A 59 -18.15 -10.62 52.70
N ASP A 60 -18.97 -11.51 53.26
CA ASP A 60 -19.94 -12.29 52.52
C ASP A 60 -21.31 -11.60 52.67
N LEU A 61 -21.66 -10.78 51.69
CA LEU A 61 -22.85 -9.95 51.70
C LEU A 61 -24.01 -10.73 51.09
N THR A 62 -24.67 -11.54 51.93
CA THR A 62 -25.85 -12.32 51.55
C THR A 62 -27.15 -11.67 52.04
N GLY A 63 -28.13 -11.53 51.15
CA GLY A 63 -29.48 -11.12 51.51
C GLY A 63 -30.36 -12.34 51.85
N ALA A 64 -31.29 -12.22 52.82
CA ALA A 64 -32.33 -13.25 52.98
C ALA A 64 -33.33 -13.29 51.80
N ASN A 65 -33.20 -12.35 50.85
CA ASN A 65 -34.00 -12.20 49.66
C ASN A 65 -33.18 -11.51 48.55
N GLU A 66 -33.58 -11.74 47.30
CA GLU A 66 -32.98 -11.16 46.09
C GLU A 66 -33.52 -9.74 45.79
N TYR A 67 -34.10 -9.03 46.77
CA TYR A 67 -34.53 -7.65 46.52
C TYR A 67 -33.32 -6.74 46.39
N PRO A 68 -33.31 -5.85 45.38
CA PRO A 68 -32.19 -4.95 45.14
C PRO A 68 -31.98 -4.00 46.32
N LEU A 69 -30.71 -3.77 46.68
CA LEU A 69 -30.31 -2.68 47.55
C LEU A 69 -30.11 -1.42 46.71
N VAL A 70 -30.95 -0.41 46.93
CA VAL A 70 -30.99 0.79 46.09
C VAL A 70 -30.62 2.02 46.90
N PHE A 71 -29.55 2.70 46.49
CA PHE A 71 -29.13 4.01 46.96
C PHE A 71 -29.50 5.06 45.91
N ARG A 72 -30.16 6.14 46.32
CA ARG A 72 -30.53 7.26 45.45
C ARG A 72 -30.02 8.57 46.00
N ASN A 73 -29.26 9.32 45.20
CA ASN A 73 -28.74 10.62 45.63
C ASN A 73 -27.98 10.53 46.97
N CYS A 74 -27.29 9.41 47.20
CA CYS A 74 -26.54 9.16 48.42
C CYS A 74 -25.08 9.61 48.27
N THR A 75 -24.40 9.81 49.39
CA THR A 75 -22.98 10.22 49.43
C THR A 75 -22.20 9.25 50.30
N PHE A 76 -20.98 8.90 49.89
CA PHE A 76 -20.08 7.99 50.58
C PHE A 76 -18.69 8.64 50.69
N GLU A 77 -18.11 8.69 51.90
CA GLU A 77 -16.72 9.15 52.06
C GLU A 77 -15.73 8.20 51.36
N SER A 78 -15.90 6.89 51.58
CA SER A 78 -15.29 5.83 50.77
C SER A 78 -16.15 4.57 50.80
N PHE A 79 -16.02 3.72 49.79
CA PHE A 79 -16.74 2.46 49.72
C PHE A 79 -15.79 1.33 49.30
N ARG A 80 -15.45 0.48 50.27
CA ARG A 80 -14.50 -0.62 50.12
C ARG A 80 -15.21 -1.96 50.25
N ALA A 81 -15.00 -2.86 49.29
CA ALA A 81 -15.51 -4.22 49.31
C ALA A 81 -14.50 -5.23 48.73
N ASP A 82 -13.21 -4.99 48.97
CA ASP A 82 -12.14 -5.87 48.49
C ASP A 82 -12.34 -7.32 48.96
N HIS A 83 -12.18 -8.29 48.07
CA HIS A 83 -12.42 -9.71 48.33
C HIS A 83 -13.82 -10.05 48.86
N ALA A 84 -14.80 -9.15 48.71
CA ALA A 84 -16.17 -9.39 49.13
C ALA A 84 -16.93 -10.22 48.09
N ASP A 85 -17.84 -11.06 48.56
CA ASP A 85 -18.86 -11.71 47.72
C ASP A 85 -20.20 -10.96 47.93
N VAL A 86 -20.78 -10.43 46.87
CA VAL A 86 -22.06 -9.70 46.88
C VAL A 86 -23.12 -10.53 46.17
N GLU A 87 -23.99 -11.18 46.95
CA GLU A 87 -25.00 -12.14 46.47
C GLU A 87 -26.41 -11.52 46.30
N PHE A 88 -26.49 -10.22 45.97
CA PHE A 88 -27.77 -9.56 45.67
C PHE A 88 -27.56 -8.37 44.73
N PRO A 89 -28.60 -7.93 43.99
CA PRO A 89 -28.48 -6.78 43.09
C PRO A 89 -28.24 -5.47 43.86
N VAL A 90 -27.30 -4.65 43.41
CA VAL A 90 -26.96 -3.36 44.04
C VAL A 90 -27.08 -2.22 43.03
N HIS A 91 -27.77 -1.15 43.43
CA HIS A 91 -28.06 -0.01 42.57
C HIS A 91 -27.67 1.28 43.28
N PHE A 92 -26.70 2.00 42.72
CA PHE A 92 -26.28 3.34 43.13
C PHE A 92 -26.70 4.33 42.04
N GLU A 93 -27.87 4.94 42.23
CA GLU A 93 -28.47 5.88 41.28
C GLU A 93 -28.12 7.31 41.70
N ALA A 94 -27.37 8.02 40.85
CA ALA A 94 -26.94 9.41 41.07
C ALA A 94 -26.25 9.63 42.43
N CYS A 95 -25.39 8.71 42.84
CA CYS A 95 -24.65 8.80 44.10
C CYS A 95 -23.30 9.50 43.92
N ALA A 96 -22.69 9.94 45.02
CA ALA A 96 -21.32 10.46 45.03
C ALA A 96 -20.43 9.66 45.96
N PHE A 97 -19.23 9.33 45.52
CA PHE A 97 -18.24 8.57 46.27
C PHE A 97 -16.95 9.38 46.37
N GLY A 98 -16.22 9.26 47.48
CA GLY A 98 -14.80 9.55 47.51
C GLY A 98 -14.03 8.44 46.79
N ASP A 99 -13.34 7.58 47.53
CA ASP A 99 -12.63 6.42 46.96
C ASP A 99 -13.54 5.18 46.86
N VAL A 100 -13.34 4.35 45.83
CA VAL A 100 -14.04 3.07 45.64
C VAL A 100 -13.02 1.95 45.41
N THR A 101 -13.04 0.89 46.22
CA THR A 101 -12.14 -0.26 46.03
C THR A 101 -12.91 -1.57 46.11
N PHE A 102 -12.76 -2.39 45.07
CA PHE A 102 -13.37 -3.72 44.87
C PHE A 102 -12.33 -4.76 44.46
N GLU A 103 -11.07 -4.56 44.84
CA GLU A 103 -9.98 -5.49 44.50
C GLU A 103 -10.39 -6.93 44.84
N ASP A 104 -10.32 -7.87 43.89
CA ASP A 104 -10.73 -9.28 44.07
C ASP A 104 -12.19 -9.51 44.51
N ALA A 105 -13.08 -8.51 44.41
CA ALA A 105 -14.48 -8.65 44.78
C ALA A 105 -15.27 -9.40 43.71
N ARG A 106 -16.40 -10.00 44.10
CA ARG A 106 -17.33 -10.69 43.20
C ARG A 106 -18.76 -10.20 43.39
N PHE A 107 -19.37 -9.72 42.32
CA PHE A 107 -20.79 -9.35 42.26
C PHE A 107 -21.53 -10.44 41.50
N GLU A 108 -22.38 -11.23 42.18
CA GLU A 108 -23.10 -12.35 41.56
C GLU A 108 -24.34 -11.91 40.75
N TYR A 109 -24.81 -10.69 40.99
CA TYR A 109 -26.01 -10.09 40.41
C TYR A 109 -25.70 -8.69 39.86
N ASP A 110 -26.70 -8.08 39.21
CA ASP A 110 -26.58 -6.77 38.57
C ASP A 110 -26.01 -5.70 39.52
N ALA A 111 -25.01 -4.98 39.04
CA ALA A 111 -24.35 -3.89 39.74
C ALA A 111 -24.50 -2.59 38.93
N VAL A 112 -25.34 -1.68 39.42
CA VAL A 112 -25.70 -0.43 38.72
C VAL A 112 -25.12 0.75 39.47
N PHE A 113 -24.43 1.66 38.76
CA PHE A 113 -23.82 2.88 39.28
C PHE A 113 -24.30 4.15 38.56
N ASP A 114 -25.33 4.03 37.74
CA ASP A 114 -25.76 5.06 36.79
C ASP A 114 -25.90 6.48 37.36
N GLY A 115 -25.37 7.45 36.61
CA GLY A 115 -25.40 8.88 36.92
C GLY A 115 -24.56 9.28 38.14
N SER A 116 -23.82 8.34 38.73
CA SER A 116 -23.00 8.60 39.92
C SER A 116 -21.70 9.33 39.58
N THR A 117 -21.03 9.84 40.60
CA THR A 117 -19.72 10.50 40.48
C THR A 117 -18.77 9.91 41.52
N VAL A 118 -17.57 9.53 41.10
CA VAL A 118 -16.48 9.10 41.98
C VAL A 118 -15.43 10.20 41.95
N GLU A 119 -15.28 10.91 43.07
CA GLU A 119 -14.35 12.04 43.21
C GLU A 119 -12.90 11.56 43.45
N GLY A 120 -12.75 10.41 44.09
CA GLY A 120 -11.47 9.76 44.40
C GLY A 120 -11.08 8.70 43.39
N ASP A 121 -10.11 7.86 43.78
CA ASP A 121 -9.59 6.78 42.92
C ASP A 121 -10.50 5.55 42.95
N VAL A 122 -10.51 4.81 41.84
CA VAL A 122 -11.26 3.56 41.68
C VAL A 122 -10.28 2.40 41.49
N CYS A 123 -10.45 1.34 42.28
CA CYS A 123 -9.73 0.08 42.12
C CYS A 123 -10.73 -1.08 41.91
N LEU A 124 -10.69 -1.70 40.74
CA LEU A 124 -11.47 -2.86 40.32
C LEU A 124 -10.57 -4.03 39.90
N ASP A 125 -9.32 -4.03 40.38
CA ASP A 125 -8.33 -5.03 39.97
C ASP A 125 -8.83 -6.43 40.36
N GLU A 126 -8.81 -7.35 39.41
CA GLU A 126 -9.30 -8.73 39.56
C GLU A 126 -10.79 -8.85 39.99
N THR A 127 -11.56 -7.75 39.97
CA THR A 127 -12.99 -7.78 40.28
C THR A 127 -13.76 -8.59 39.24
N ARG A 128 -14.79 -9.31 39.69
CA ARG A 128 -15.68 -10.08 38.82
C ARG A 128 -17.14 -9.65 38.96
N PHE A 129 -17.73 -9.20 37.86
CA PHE A 129 -19.17 -9.00 37.72
C PHE A 129 -19.74 -10.20 36.96
N ASP A 130 -20.53 -11.06 37.60
CA ASP A 130 -21.10 -12.26 36.96
C ASP A 130 -22.32 -11.94 36.07
N ARG A 131 -22.90 -10.75 36.24
CA ARG A 131 -24.09 -10.24 35.56
C ARG A 131 -23.84 -8.81 35.09
N ASP A 132 -24.90 -8.15 34.63
CA ASP A 132 -24.87 -6.79 34.12
C ASP A 132 -24.16 -5.82 35.08
N ALA A 133 -23.18 -5.08 34.55
CA ALA A 133 -22.52 -3.98 35.23
C ALA A 133 -22.81 -2.67 34.48
N SER A 134 -23.48 -1.72 35.13
CA SER A 134 -23.90 -0.48 34.50
C SER A 134 -23.24 0.73 35.15
N PHE A 135 -22.60 1.55 34.32
CA PHE A 135 -21.89 2.78 34.66
C PHE A 135 -22.34 3.92 33.73
N VAL A 136 -23.61 3.93 33.33
CA VAL A 136 -24.14 4.91 32.38
C VAL A 136 -24.08 6.31 32.98
N ASP A 137 -23.58 7.29 32.24
CA ASP A 137 -23.41 8.68 32.66
C ASP A 137 -22.58 8.86 33.96
N VAL A 138 -21.72 7.89 34.30
CA VAL A 138 -20.85 7.99 35.48
C VAL A 138 -19.67 8.92 35.21
N ARG A 139 -19.30 9.71 36.22
CA ARG A 139 -18.11 10.58 36.19
C ARG A 139 -17.04 10.07 37.13
N PHE A 140 -15.92 9.60 36.58
CA PHE A 140 -14.74 9.17 37.33
C PHE A 140 -13.71 10.31 37.33
N GLN A 141 -13.52 10.97 38.47
CA GLN A 141 -12.58 12.11 38.58
C GLN A 141 -11.15 11.67 38.90
N GLY A 142 -10.99 10.66 39.76
CA GLY A 142 -9.68 10.06 40.05
C GLY A 142 -9.22 9.06 38.99
N ALA A 143 -8.11 8.38 39.26
CA ALA A 143 -7.61 7.31 38.40
C ALA A 143 -8.43 6.04 38.60
N THR A 144 -8.59 5.26 37.52
CA THR A 144 -9.31 3.98 37.55
C THR A 144 -8.36 2.85 37.19
N SER A 145 -8.07 1.97 38.15
CA SER A 145 -7.41 0.69 37.91
C SER A 145 -8.45 -0.40 37.83
N ALA A 146 -8.44 -1.19 36.76
CA ALA A 146 -9.32 -2.32 36.52
C ALA A 146 -8.54 -3.42 35.78
N THR A 147 -7.32 -3.69 36.25
CA THR A 147 -6.45 -4.72 35.67
C THR A 147 -7.06 -6.09 35.92
N GLU A 148 -7.15 -6.93 34.90
CA GLU A 148 -7.71 -8.28 34.97
C GLU A 148 -9.18 -8.36 35.46
N VAL A 149 -9.91 -7.23 35.43
CA VAL A 149 -11.36 -7.21 35.71
C VAL A 149 -12.11 -8.13 34.74
N THR A 150 -13.12 -8.84 35.23
CA THR A 150 -13.98 -9.68 34.41
C THR A 150 -15.42 -9.23 34.50
N PHE A 151 -15.96 -8.80 33.36
CA PHE A 151 -17.38 -8.60 33.15
C PHE A 151 -17.96 -9.82 32.42
N GLY A 152 -18.74 -10.62 33.15
CA GLY A 152 -19.27 -11.91 32.73
C GLY A 152 -20.53 -11.84 31.85
N ASP A 153 -21.16 -10.67 31.81
CA ASP A 153 -22.35 -10.34 31.01
C ASP A 153 -22.25 -8.84 30.60
N ASP A 154 -23.36 -8.23 30.20
CA ASP A 154 -23.40 -6.87 29.68
C ASP A 154 -22.73 -5.82 30.58
N THR A 155 -21.88 -4.99 29.98
CA THR A 155 -21.23 -3.86 30.62
C THR A 155 -21.49 -2.58 29.86
N ARG A 156 -22.00 -1.55 30.55
CA ARG A 156 -22.40 -0.29 29.94
C ARG A 156 -21.64 0.88 30.56
N PHE A 157 -20.82 1.54 29.76
CA PHE A 157 -20.15 2.82 30.05
C PHE A 157 -20.71 3.97 29.20
N VAL A 158 -21.95 3.83 28.72
CA VAL A 158 -22.59 4.80 27.82
C VAL A 158 -22.58 6.19 28.43
N GLY A 159 -21.99 7.16 27.71
CA GLY A 159 -21.88 8.55 28.18
C GLY A 159 -21.02 8.77 29.42
N ALA A 160 -20.30 7.74 29.90
CA ALA A 160 -19.40 7.88 31.04
C ALA A 160 -18.20 8.79 30.70
N SER A 161 -17.58 9.37 31.72
CA SER A 161 -16.39 10.21 31.56
C SER A 161 -15.32 9.86 32.59
N PHE A 162 -14.08 9.73 32.12
CA PHE A 162 -12.90 9.45 32.93
C PHE A 162 -11.94 10.63 32.83
N ALA A 163 -11.80 11.36 33.94
CA ALA A 163 -10.88 12.50 34.03
C ALA A 163 -9.44 12.04 34.31
N GLY A 164 -9.26 10.99 35.11
CA GLY A 164 -7.99 10.35 35.39
C GLY A 164 -7.64 9.24 34.39
N SER A 165 -6.40 8.73 34.48
CA SER A 165 -5.94 7.62 33.65
C SER A 165 -6.70 6.33 33.97
N VAL A 166 -6.89 5.50 32.95
CA VAL A 166 -7.67 4.25 33.08
C VAL A 166 -6.84 3.05 32.63
N ASP A 167 -6.83 2.00 33.46
CA ASP A 167 -6.06 0.79 33.22
C ASP A 167 -6.97 -0.45 33.19
N PHE A 168 -7.34 -0.86 31.98
CA PHE A 168 -8.09 -2.09 31.68
C PHE A 168 -7.17 -3.20 31.14
N ARG A 169 -5.90 -3.23 31.55
CA ARG A 169 -4.97 -4.29 31.09
C ARG A 169 -5.54 -5.67 31.40
N ALA A 170 -5.57 -6.53 30.39
CA ALA A 170 -6.09 -7.89 30.49
C ALA A 170 -7.53 -8.00 31.03
N ALA A 171 -8.31 -6.91 30.95
CA ALA A 171 -9.74 -6.93 31.24
C ALA A 171 -10.48 -7.86 30.28
N ARG A 172 -11.55 -8.49 30.75
CA ARG A 172 -12.41 -9.36 29.95
C ARG A 172 -13.81 -8.81 29.93
N PHE A 173 -14.28 -8.47 28.74
CA PHE A 173 -15.66 -8.04 28.49
C PHE A 173 -16.35 -9.13 27.69
N SER A 174 -17.11 -9.96 28.39
CA SER A 174 -17.85 -11.08 27.81
C SER A 174 -19.34 -10.83 27.91
N GLY A 175 -20.10 -11.60 27.15
CA GLY A 175 -21.53 -11.75 27.38
C GLY A 175 -22.09 -12.87 26.53
N THR A 176 -23.38 -13.13 26.73
CA THR A 176 -23.98 -14.41 26.32
C THR A 176 -24.52 -14.44 24.89
N SER A 177 -24.38 -13.33 24.15
CA SER A 177 -25.00 -13.11 22.85
C SER A 177 -24.05 -12.41 21.88
N ASN A 178 -24.27 -12.66 20.58
CA ASN A 178 -23.46 -12.11 19.49
C ASN A 178 -24.09 -10.84 18.89
N ASP A 179 -25.11 -10.25 19.54
CA ASP A 179 -25.80 -9.06 19.03
C ASP A 179 -24.99 -7.79 19.36
N LEU A 180 -24.90 -6.87 18.39
CA LEU A 180 -24.30 -5.54 18.58
C LEU A 180 -25.09 -4.76 19.64
N GLY A 181 -24.50 -4.60 20.83
CA GLY A 181 -25.12 -3.99 22.02
C GLY A 181 -25.34 -4.94 23.19
N ASP A 182 -25.18 -6.26 22.98
CA ASP A 182 -24.87 -7.23 24.04
C ASP A 182 -23.34 -7.23 24.24
N ASN A 183 -22.89 -7.41 25.49
CA ASN A 183 -21.49 -7.45 25.96
C ASN A 183 -20.88 -6.12 26.42
N ALA A 184 -20.31 -5.26 25.57
CA ALA A 184 -19.53 -4.10 26.05
C ALA A 184 -19.81 -2.80 25.29
N ASP A 185 -20.50 -1.87 25.94
CA ASP A 185 -20.96 -0.62 25.35
C ASP A 185 -20.24 0.59 25.97
N PHE A 186 -19.31 1.17 25.20
CA PHE A 186 -18.58 2.40 25.50
C PHE A 186 -19.08 3.59 24.66
N SER A 187 -20.31 3.52 24.13
CA SER A 187 -20.81 4.56 23.23
C SER A 187 -20.84 5.93 23.90
N GLY A 188 -20.27 6.94 23.23
CA GLY A 188 -20.17 8.29 23.74
C GLY A 188 -19.31 8.46 25.00
N VAL A 189 -18.49 7.47 25.36
CA VAL A 189 -17.55 7.60 26.50
C VAL A 189 -16.50 8.67 26.20
N THR A 190 -16.06 9.40 27.22
CA THR A 190 -14.93 10.34 27.10
C THR A 190 -13.80 9.94 28.04
N PHE A 191 -12.62 9.67 27.49
CA PHE A 191 -11.38 9.51 28.24
C PHE A 191 -10.56 10.79 28.12
N GLU A 192 -10.48 11.60 29.18
CA GLU A 192 -9.75 12.87 29.20
C GLU A 192 -8.22 12.66 29.33
N ALA A 193 -7.81 11.53 29.93
CA ALA A 193 -6.43 11.10 30.08
C ALA A 193 -6.19 9.75 29.37
N ASP A 194 -4.97 9.22 29.48
CA ASP A 194 -4.59 7.97 28.83
C ASP A 194 -5.43 6.79 29.34
N VAL A 195 -5.86 5.95 28.42
CA VAL A 195 -6.55 4.68 28.69
C VAL A 195 -5.82 3.54 27.99
N THR A 196 -5.68 2.41 28.68
CA THR A 196 -5.13 1.18 28.09
C THR A 196 -6.06 -0.01 28.28
N PHE A 197 -6.35 -0.68 27.18
CA PHE A 197 -7.00 -1.98 27.03
C PHE A 197 -6.00 -3.04 26.57
N ARG A 198 -4.72 -2.86 26.90
CA ARG A 198 -3.66 -3.76 26.44
C ARG A 198 -3.95 -5.19 26.88
N ARG A 199 -3.95 -6.12 25.93
CA ARG A 199 -4.32 -7.54 26.13
C ARG A 199 -5.73 -7.76 26.67
N ALA A 200 -6.61 -6.77 26.61
CA ALA A 200 -8.02 -6.97 26.94
C ALA A 200 -8.68 -7.88 25.89
N THR A 201 -9.71 -8.59 26.33
CA THR A 201 -10.54 -9.43 25.45
C THR A 201 -11.95 -8.89 25.42
N PHE A 202 -12.48 -8.69 24.22
CA PHE A 202 -13.84 -8.25 23.99
C PHE A 202 -14.61 -9.32 23.22
N GLY A 203 -15.84 -9.61 23.64
CA GLY A 203 -16.86 -10.21 22.77
C GLY A 203 -17.27 -9.23 21.67
N ALA A 204 -18.55 -8.92 21.53
CA ALA A 204 -18.96 -7.75 20.75
C ALA A 204 -18.72 -6.47 21.56
N THR A 205 -18.23 -5.40 20.92
CA THR A 205 -18.03 -4.13 21.62
C THR A 205 -18.29 -2.94 20.70
N THR A 206 -18.77 -1.85 21.29
CA THR A 206 -18.93 -0.57 20.61
C THR A 206 -18.27 0.54 21.40
N PHE A 207 -17.53 1.38 20.68
CA PHE A 207 -16.98 2.66 21.06
C PHE A 207 -17.62 3.77 20.22
N ASP A 208 -18.80 3.55 19.63
CA ASP A 208 -19.49 4.51 18.76
C ASP A 208 -19.56 5.91 19.38
N GLY A 209 -19.05 6.90 18.66
CA GLY A 209 -18.98 8.30 19.12
C GLY A 209 -18.10 8.53 20.36
N ALA A 210 -17.21 7.60 20.74
CA ALA A 210 -16.29 7.78 21.84
C ALA A 210 -15.25 8.87 21.54
N THR A 211 -14.72 9.48 22.60
CA THR A 211 -13.67 10.50 22.50
C THR A 211 -12.48 10.13 23.38
N PHE A 212 -11.32 9.95 22.76
CA PHE A 212 -10.03 9.72 23.42
C PHE A 212 -9.20 11.00 23.34
N ARG A 213 -9.05 11.72 24.46
CA ARG A 213 -8.26 12.97 24.56
C ARG A 213 -6.79 12.70 24.81
N GLY A 214 -6.48 11.66 25.60
CA GLY A 214 -5.14 11.11 25.77
C GLY A 214 -4.91 9.91 24.85
N VAL A 215 -3.84 9.15 25.13
CA VAL A 215 -3.50 7.95 24.35
C VAL A 215 -4.59 6.89 24.52
N GLY A 216 -5.07 6.33 23.41
CA GLY A 216 -6.01 5.21 23.37
C GLY A 216 -5.28 3.91 23.03
N GLY A 217 -4.90 3.13 24.04
CA GLY A 217 -4.09 1.93 23.85
C GLY A 217 -4.90 0.64 23.79
N PHE A 218 -4.83 -0.08 22.67
CA PHE A 218 -5.41 -1.40 22.39
C PHE A 218 -4.34 -2.44 22.00
N GLU A 219 -3.07 -2.22 22.36
CA GLU A 219 -1.95 -3.12 22.07
C GLU A 219 -2.29 -4.57 22.44
N ALA A 220 -2.21 -5.48 21.46
CA ALA A 220 -2.53 -6.90 21.60
C ALA A 220 -3.90 -7.20 22.20
N ALA A 221 -4.87 -6.30 22.07
CA ALA A 221 -6.27 -6.56 22.40
C ALA A 221 -6.88 -7.60 21.43
N ASP A 222 -7.78 -8.42 21.94
CA ASP A 222 -8.46 -9.47 21.19
C ASP A 222 -9.96 -9.19 21.12
N PHE A 223 -10.45 -8.84 19.94
CA PHE A 223 -11.85 -8.61 19.63
C PHE A 223 -12.42 -9.88 18.99
N GLU A 224 -12.94 -10.77 19.83
CA GLU A 224 -13.51 -12.06 19.41
C GLU A 224 -14.85 -11.87 18.68
N GLY A 225 -15.57 -10.80 18.99
CA GLY A 225 -16.81 -10.38 18.32
C GLY A 225 -16.67 -9.12 17.47
N THR A 226 -17.80 -8.59 17.01
CA THR A 226 -17.80 -7.36 16.20
C THR A 226 -17.33 -6.18 17.05
N ALA A 227 -16.36 -5.41 16.55
CA ALA A 227 -15.82 -4.22 17.20
C ALA A 227 -16.18 -2.97 16.40
N VAL A 228 -16.91 -2.04 17.01
CA VAL A 228 -17.39 -0.81 16.37
C VAL A 228 -16.68 0.38 16.99
N PHE A 229 -16.05 1.19 16.15
CA PHE A 229 -15.40 2.45 16.46
C PHE A 229 -15.97 3.59 15.59
N GLU A 230 -17.15 3.42 15.02
CA GLU A 230 -17.78 4.43 14.15
C GLU A 230 -17.87 5.79 14.84
N ASP A 231 -17.67 6.87 14.07
CA ASP A 231 -17.69 8.26 14.56
C ASP A 231 -16.80 8.54 15.79
N THR A 232 -15.82 7.67 16.09
CA THR A 232 -14.88 7.84 17.20
C THR A 232 -13.83 8.90 16.87
N THR A 233 -13.38 9.65 17.88
CA THR A 233 -12.27 10.59 17.73
C THR A 233 -11.11 10.29 18.67
N PHE A 234 -9.93 10.05 18.10
CA PHE A 234 -8.66 9.96 18.81
C PHE A 234 -7.87 11.25 18.61
N HIS A 235 -7.75 12.05 19.68
CA HIS A 235 -7.01 13.33 19.66
C HIS A 235 -5.50 13.15 19.86
N ASP A 236 -5.10 12.07 20.53
CA ASP A 236 -3.70 11.63 20.66
C ASP A 236 -3.50 10.27 19.97
N GLU A 237 -2.33 9.66 20.15
CA GLU A 237 -1.99 8.36 19.55
C GLU A 237 -3.03 7.28 19.87
N ALA A 238 -3.42 6.53 18.83
CA ALA A 238 -4.26 5.35 18.93
C ALA A 238 -3.43 4.11 18.58
N ASP A 239 -3.19 3.26 19.58
CA ASP A 239 -2.27 2.13 19.46
C ASP A 239 -3.04 0.81 19.39
N PHE A 240 -3.19 0.26 18.18
CA PHE A 240 -3.76 -1.06 17.88
C PHE A 240 -2.66 -2.06 17.48
N ASP A 241 -1.42 -1.86 17.91
CA ASP A 241 -0.30 -2.74 17.59
C ASP A 241 -0.58 -4.19 18.02
N GLU A 242 -0.43 -5.13 17.09
CA GLU A 242 -0.73 -6.55 17.26
C GLU A 242 -2.16 -6.88 17.71
N ALA A 243 -3.11 -5.94 17.58
CA ALA A 243 -4.52 -6.17 17.88
C ALA A 243 -5.14 -7.19 16.91
N ARG A 244 -6.11 -7.96 17.41
CA ARG A 244 -6.78 -9.01 16.64
C ARG A 244 -8.26 -8.76 16.58
N PHE A 245 -8.79 -8.65 15.37
CA PHE A 245 -10.20 -8.54 15.07
C PHE A 245 -10.64 -9.87 14.45
N GLY A 246 -11.10 -10.78 15.32
CA GLY A 246 -11.64 -12.08 14.93
C GLY A 246 -13.08 -11.98 14.41
N GLY A 247 -13.85 -11.02 14.92
CA GLY A 247 -15.10 -10.58 14.32
C GLY A 247 -14.91 -9.48 13.27
N ASP A 248 -16.01 -8.90 12.81
CA ASP A 248 -15.97 -7.75 11.89
C ASP A 248 -15.57 -6.47 12.65
N ALA A 249 -14.84 -5.54 12.01
CA ALA A 249 -14.37 -4.30 12.61
C ALA A 249 -14.85 -3.08 11.79
N ALA A 250 -15.59 -2.17 12.42
CA ALA A 250 -16.04 -0.93 11.80
C ALA A 250 -15.29 0.26 12.39
N PHE A 251 -14.57 0.99 11.56
CA PHE A 251 -13.97 2.29 11.86
C PHE A 251 -14.60 3.41 11.05
N SER A 252 -15.72 3.17 10.34
CA SER A 252 -16.26 4.16 9.41
C SER A 252 -16.47 5.54 10.05
N GLY A 253 -16.01 6.59 9.38
CA GLY A 253 -16.08 7.97 9.89
C GLY A 253 -15.15 8.32 11.09
N THR A 254 -14.32 7.39 11.56
CA THR A 254 -13.36 7.65 12.65
C THR A 254 -12.37 8.74 12.26
N THR A 255 -11.98 9.56 13.24
CA THR A 255 -10.92 10.58 13.08
C THR A 255 -9.74 10.28 14.01
N PHE A 256 -8.56 10.14 13.42
CA PHE A 256 -7.27 10.02 14.12
C PHE A 256 -6.45 11.30 13.90
N GLU A 257 -6.44 12.21 14.88
CA GLU A 257 -5.73 13.50 14.79
C GLU A 257 -4.20 13.37 14.97
N ARG A 258 -3.73 12.19 15.37
CA ARG A 258 -2.33 11.77 15.54
C ARG A 258 -2.09 10.41 14.88
N ALA A 259 -1.00 9.74 15.24
CA ALA A 259 -0.65 8.44 14.68
C ALA A 259 -1.68 7.36 15.09
N ALA A 260 -2.17 6.62 14.10
CA ALA A 260 -2.93 5.39 14.28
C ALA A 260 -2.02 4.20 13.91
N VAL A 261 -1.71 3.36 14.90
CA VAL A 261 -0.74 2.26 14.75
C VAL A 261 -1.49 0.93 14.72
N PHE A 262 -1.55 0.30 13.55
CA PHE A 262 -2.14 -1.04 13.33
C PHE A 262 -1.07 -2.06 12.91
N ARG A 263 0.18 -1.86 13.35
CA ARG A 263 1.30 -2.72 12.96
C ARG A 263 1.02 -4.15 13.42
N GLY A 264 1.16 -5.12 12.52
CA GLY A 264 0.89 -6.53 12.79
C GLY A 264 -0.55 -6.84 13.22
N ALA A 265 -1.48 -5.90 13.07
CA ALA A 265 -2.88 -6.13 13.39
C ALA A 265 -3.51 -7.12 12.39
N VAL A 266 -4.44 -7.94 12.86
CA VAL A 266 -5.08 -8.97 12.05
C VAL A 266 -6.59 -8.75 12.04
N PHE A 267 -7.14 -8.61 10.83
CA PHE A 267 -8.56 -8.49 10.55
C PHE A 267 -9.02 -9.74 9.80
N GLU A 268 -9.44 -10.76 10.54
CA GLU A 268 -9.89 -12.03 9.96
C GLU A 268 -11.32 -11.92 9.44
N GLY A 269 -12.17 -11.20 10.18
CA GLY A 269 -13.60 -11.07 9.94
C GLY A 269 -14.35 -12.41 9.88
N GLY A 270 -15.66 -12.34 9.64
CA GLY A 270 -16.46 -13.54 9.36
C GLY A 270 -17.71 -13.72 10.21
N MET A 271 -18.05 -12.73 11.04
CA MET A 271 -19.35 -12.69 11.71
C MET A 271 -20.48 -12.30 10.73
N ARG A 272 -20.16 -11.64 9.61
CA ARG A 272 -21.13 -11.13 8.60
C ARG A 272 -22.22 -10.24 9.21
N SER A 273 -21.88 -9.60 10.32
CA SER A 273 -22.68 -8.57 10.97
C SER A 273 -22.55 -7.25 10.21
N LEU A 274 -21.38 -7.01 9.62
CA LEU A 274 -21.10 -5.91 8.74
C LEU A 274 -21.05 -6.37 7.27
N ARG A 275 -21.07 -5.40 6.35
CA ARG A 275 -20.94 -5.68 4.91
C ARG A 275 -19.54 -6.19 4.58
N ASP A 276 -18.54 -5.57 5.20
CA ASP A 276 -17.11 -5.81 5.00
C ASP A 276 -16.48 -6.18 6.35
N ASP A 277 -15.41 -6.96 6.34
CA ASP A 277 -14.78 -7.43 7.58
C ASP A 277 -14.03 -6.33 8.31
N ALA A 278 -13.44 -5.41 7.55
CA ALA A 278 -12.71 -4.26 8.06
C ALA A 278 -13.15 -3.03 7.27
N ASP A 279 -14.04 -2.23 7.85
CA ASP A 279 -14.58 -1.02 7.25
C ASP A 279 -13.82 0.21 7.77
N PHE A 280 -12.97 0.77 6.92
CA PHE A 280 -12.27 2.04 7.11
C PHE A 280 -12.81 3.13 6.18
N SER A 281 -14.05 3.01 5.72
CA SER A 281 -14.64 3.99 4.81
C SER A 281 -14.79 5.36 5.48
N ASN A 282 -14.47 6.42 4.74
CA ASN A 282 -14.53 7.80 5.21
C ASN A 282 -13.71 8.08 6.49
N VAL A 283 -12.70 7.25 6.80
CA VAL A 283 -11.80 7.50 7.93
C VAL A 283 -10.85 8.64 7.61
N SER A 284 -10.56 9.47 8.61
CA SER A 284 -9.52 10.50 8.51
C SER A 284 -8.33 10.13 9.37
N PHE A 285 -7.20 9.85 8.72
CA PHE A 285 -5.92 9.62 9.36
C PHE A 285 -5.02 10.82 9.16
N ARG A 286 -4.42 11.32 10.24
CA ARG A 286 -3.22 12.15 10.11
C ARG A 286 -2.03 11.32 9.64
N GLU A 287 -1.70 10.28 10.42
CA GLU A 287 -0.68 9.29 10.10
C GLU A 287 -1.27 7.90 10.36
N ALA A 288 -1.02 6.94 9.47
CA ALA A 288 -1.49 5.56 9.62
C ALA A 288 -0.40 4.56 9.27
N THR A 289 -0.19 3.57 10.14
CA THR A 289 0.75 2.47 9.90
C THR A 289 0.04 1.13 10.02
N PHE A 290 -0.01 0.40 8.91
CA PHE A 290 -0.54 -0.96 8.77
C PHE A 290 0.57 -1.97 8.43
N ASP A 291 1.83 -1.64 8.73
CA ASP A 291 2.99 -2.49 8.46
C ASP A 291 2.79 -3.89 9.06
N ASP A 292 3.07 -4.94 8.30
CA ASP A 292 2.85 -6.35 8.65
C ASP A 292 1.39 -6.72 8.99
N ALA A 293 0.41 -5.84 8.79
CA ALA A 293 -0.99 -6.13 9.05
C ALA A 293 -1.56 -7.15 8.04
N ALA A 294 -2.62 -7.85 8.43
CA ALA A 294 -3.30 -8.82 7.59
C ALA A 294 -4.81 -8.57 7.56
N PHE A 295 -5.35 -8.47 6.36
CA PHE A 295 -6.76 -8.29 6.08
C PHE A 295 -7.30 -9.46 5.27
N ARG A 296 -8.50 -9.94 5.63
CA ARG A 296 -9.30 -10.78 4.74
C ARG A 296 -9.93 -9.91 3.66
N ASP A 297 -10.97 -9.15 3.99
CA ASP A 297 -11.55 -8.11 3.14
C ASP A 297 -11.40 -6.74 3.83
N ALA A 298 -11.11 -5.68 3.10
CA ALA A 298 -10.96 -4.33 3.65
C ALA A 298 -11.50 -3.25 2.70
N ASP A 299 -12.27 -2.31 3.26
CA ASP A 299 -12.80 -1.16 2.54
C ASP A 299 -12.23 0.14 3.11
N PHE A 300 -11.44 0.87 2.33
CA PHE A 300 -10.93 2.19 2.67
C PHE A 300 -11.65 3.31 1.90
N THR A 301 -12.80 3.03 1.27
CA THR A 301 -13.46 3.97 0.34
C THR A 301 -13.63 5.37 0.95
N GLY A 302 -13.13 6.39 0.25
CA GLY A 302 -13.25 7.79 0.69
C GLY A 302 -12.40 8.15 1.92
N ALA A 303 -11.50 7.28 2.37
CA ALA A 303 -10.57 7.60 3.46
C ALA A 303 -9.59 8.69 3.06
N THR A 304 -9.04 9.37 4.06
CA THR A 304 -8.03 10.43 3.88
C THR A 304 -6.81 10.13 4.75
N VAL A 305 -5.62 10.31 4.19
CA VAL A 305 -4.34 10.23 4.90
C VAL A 305 -3.57 11.53 4.64
N ASP A 306 -3.54 12.41 5.64
CA ASP A 306 -3.04 13.79 5.50
C ASP A 306 -1.50 13.88 5.49
N GLU A 307 -0.83 12.97 6.19
CA GLU A 307 0.62 12.87 6.23
C GLU A 307 1.04 11.47 5.75
N VAL A 308 1.62 10.65 6.63
CA VAL A 308 2.27 9.38 6.25
C VAL A 308 1.28 8.22 6.29
N GLY A 309 1.16 7.48 5.18
CA GLY A 309 0.47 6.20 5.11
C GLY A 309 1.45 5.06 4.83
N ARG A 310 1.42 4.00 5.66
CA ARG A 310 2.27 2.82 5.48
C ARG A 310 1.47 1.53 5.51
N PHE A 311 1.76 0.65 4.57
CA PHE A 311 1.22 -0.68 4.33
C PHE A 311 2.36 -1.65 3.95
N ASN A 312 3.54 -1.45 4.54
CA ASN A 312 4.71 -2.26 4.20
C ASN A 312 4.48 -3.71 4.64
N ALA A 313 4.74 -4.67 3.76
CA ALA A 313 4.50 -6.10 4.00
C ALA A 313 3.05 -6.44 4.43
N THR A 314 2.08 -5.56 4.18
CA THR A 314 0.67 -5.80 4.48
C THR A 314 0.09 -6.86 3.54
N ARG A 315 -0.75 -7.73 4.08
CA ARG A 315 -1.40 -8.81 3.32
C ARG A 315 -2.90 -8.58 3.21
N PHE A 316 -3.40 -8.39 2.00
CA PHE A 316 -4.83 -8.41 1.66
C PHE A 316 -5.14 -9.73 0.94
N SER A 317 -5.81 -10.65 1.64
CA SER A 317 -6.06 -12.00 1.13
C SER A 317 -7.36 -12.17 0.35
N GLY A 318 -8.27 -11.19 0.44
CA GLY A 318 -9.49 -11.03 -0.33
C GLY A 318 -9.54 -9.66 -1.00
N ASP A 319 -10.68 -8.98 -0.92
CA ASP A 319 -10.91 -7.71 -1.61
C ASP A 319 -10.35 -6.53 -0.79
N ALA A 320 -9.54 -5.67 -1.42
CA ALA A 320 -9.02 -4.43 -0.84
C ALA A 320 -9.44 -3.22 -1.69
N THR A 321 -10.36 -2.41 -1.18
CA THR A 321 -10.91 -1.26 -1.90
C THR A 321 -10.25 0.02 -1.39
N PHE A 322 -9.55 0.75 -2.27
CA PHE A 322 -8.96 2.07 -1.98
C PHE A 322 -9.60 3.18 -2.83
N ASP A 323 -10.84 2.96 -3.27
CA ASP A 323 -11.55 3.87 -4.16
C ASP A 323 -11.82 5.22 -3.48
N ASP A 324 -11.68 6.32 -4.23
CA ASP A 324 -11.85 7.70 -3.74
C ASP A 324 -10.99 8.07 -2.52
N VAL A 325 -9.94 7.30 -2.21
CA VAL A 325 -8.99 7.59 -1.11
C VAL A 325 -8.10 8.77 -1.48
N VAL A 326 -7.76 9.61 -0.51
CA VAL A 326 -6.81 10.71 -0.68
C VAL A 326 -5.56 10.47 0.16
N PHE A 327 -4.43 10.18 -0.47
CA PHE A 327 -3.10 10.19 0.14
C PHE A 327 -2.44 11.54 -0.15
N ALA A 328 -2.38 12.43 0.83
CA ALA A 328 -1.86 13.78 0.62
C ALA A 328 -0.34 13.84 0.44
N THR A 329 0.39 12.82 0.89
CA THR A 329 1.86 12.71 0.72
C THR A 329 2.27 11.34 0.16
N ASP A 330 3.52 10.92 0.39
CA ASP A 330 4.03 9.62 -0.02
C ASP A 330 3.31 8.48 0.73
N VAL A 331 3.08 7.36 0.05
CA VAL A 331 2.48 6.15 0.63
C VAL A 331 3.31 4.92 0.26
N ASP A 332 3.53 4.05 1.25
CA ASP A 332 4.38 2.87 1.13
C ASP A 332 3.53 1.59 1.20
N PHE A 333 3.50 0.82 0.11
CA PHE A 333 2.93 -0.52 -0.02
C PHE A 333 4.00 -1.57 -0.37
N ALA A 334 5.28 -1.29 -0.11
CA ALA A 334 6.36 -2.18 -0.49
C ALA A 334 6.23 -3.55 0.19
N GLU A 335 6.58 -4.62 -0.53
CA GLU A 335 6.47 -6.03 -0.12
C GLU A 335 5.04 -6.48 0.27
N SER A 336 4.02 -5.68 -0.02
CA SER A 336 2.62 -6.05 0.24
C SER A 336 2.13 -7.14 -0.72
N THR A 337 1.13 -7.91 -0.29
CA THR A 337 0.43 -8.87 -1.16
C THR A 337 -1.03 -8.49 -1.23
N LEU A 338 -1.54 -8.26 -2.44
CA LEU A 338 -2.94 -7.94 -2.70
C LEU A 338 -3.56 -9.00 -3.61
N ALA A 339 -4.61 -9.68 -3.13
CA ALA A 339 -5.34 -10.63 -3.95
C ALA A 339 -6.16 -9.90 -5.01
N THR A 340 -7.19 -9.18 -4.57
CA THR A 340 -7.94 -8.23 -5.39
C THR A 340 -7.75 -6.83 -4.85
N ALA A 341 -7.45 -5.84 -5.69
CA ALA A 341 -7.33 -4.45 -5.24
C ALA A 341 -7.85 -3.42 -6.25
N THR A 342 -8.57 -2.42 -5.75
CA THR A 342 -9.05 -1.31 -6.58
C THR A 342 -8.55 0.03 -6.04
N PHE A 343 -8.18 0.91 -6.96
CA PHE A 343 -7.73 2.28 -6.71
C PHE A 343 -8.44 3.22 -7.70
N ASP A 344 -9.77 3.17 -7.76
CA ASP A 344 -10.56 4.00 -8.68
C ASP A 344 -10.85 5.38 -8.07
N GLY A 345 -10.46 6.46 -8.74
CA GLY A 345 -10.59 7.82 -8.20
C GLY A 345 -9.64 8.13 -7.03
N THR A 346 -8.70 7.23 -6.72
CA THR A 346 -7.71 7.42 -5.65
C THR A 346 -6.76 8.55 -6.00
N GLN A 347 -6.60 9.50 -5.09
CA GLN A 347 -5.76 10.67 -5.25
C GLN A 347 -4.43 10.52 -4.49
N PHE A 348 -3.31 10.84 -5.16
CA PHE A 348 -1.97 10.78 -4.57
C PHE A 348 -1.24 12.12 -4.67
N GLY A 349 -0.65 12.59 -3.58
CA GLY A 349 0.16 13.82 -3.52
C GLY A 349 1.67 13.59 -3.57
N GLY A 350 2.12 12.33 -3.54
CA GLY A 350 3.53 11.96 -3.50
C GLY A 350 3.88 10.72 -4.31
N VAL A 351 4.99 10.08 -3.94
CA VAL A 351 5.42 8.79 -4.49
C VAL A 351 4.54 7.69 -3.90
N VAL A 352 4.12 6.78 -4.77
CA VAL A 352 3.37 5.58 -4.39
C VAL A 352 4.31 4.39 -4.53
N ASP A 353 4.75 3.82 -3.42
CA ASP A 353 5.74 2.75 -3.42
C ASP A 353 5.12 1.35 -3.37
N PHE A 354 5.25 0.58 -4.43
CA PHE A 354 4.87 -0.83 -4.51
C PHE A 354 6.11 -1.71 -4.75
N GLU A 355 7.30 -1.30 -4.30
CA GLU A 355 8.51 -2.10 -4.48
C GLU A 355 8.33 -3.52 -3.90
N GLY A 356 8.55 -4.56 -4.72
CA GLY A 356 8.39 -5.95 -4.30
C GLY A 356 6.94 -6.41 -4.08
N ALA A 357 5.93 -5.55 -4.26
CA ALA A 357 4.54 -5.91 -4.03
C ALA A 357 4.02 -6.97 -5.01
N ALA A 358 3.05 -7.78 -4.59
CA ALA A 358 2.47 -8.86 -5.39
C ALA A 358 0.95 -8.74 -5.52
N PHE A 359 0.48 -8.51 -6.75
CA PHE A 359 -0.93 -8.53 -7.13
C PHE A 359 -1.27 -9.90 -7.72
N THR A 360 -1.95 -10.73 -6.96
CA THR A 360 -2.03 -12.17 -7.25
C THR A 360 -3.26 -12.61 -8.03
N ASP A 361 -4.35 -11.85 -7.97
CA ASP A 361 -5.56 -12.10 -8.76
C ASP A 361 -5.88 -10.93 -9.70
N GLU A 362 -6.74 -9.99 -9.32
CA GLU A 362 -7.17 -8.88 -10.18
C GLU A 362 -6.88 -7.52 -9.53
N PHE A 363 -6.35 -6.57 -10.30
CA PHE A 363 -6.21 -5.19 -9.81
C PHE A 363 -6.77 -4.19 -10.82
N ARG A 364 -7.33 -3.10 -10.30
CA ARG A 364 -7.77 -1.95 -11.09
C ARG A 364 -7.13 -0.70 -10.53
N PHE A 365 -6.33 -0.03 -11.34
CA PHE A 365 -5.58 1.14 -10.92
C PHE A 365 -5.96 2.34 -11.79
N ALA A 366 -6.78 3.24 -11.25
CA ALA A 366 -7.22 4.45 -11.93
C ALA A 366 -6.95 5.67 -11.03
N ALA A 367 -5.66 5.88 -10.76
CA ALA A 367 -5.17 6.92 -9.88
C ALA A 367 -5.23 8.32 -10.50
N GLU A 368 -5.51 9.31 -9.65
CA GLU A 368 -5.49 10.73 -9.96
C GLU A 368 -4.35 11.43 -9.18
N PRO A 369 -3.54 12.26 -9.81
CA PRO A 369 -2.52 13.00 -9.08
C PRO A 369 -3.09 14.29 -8.47
N LEU A 370 -2.74 14.58 -7.21
CA LEU A 370 -2.98 15.88 -6.58
C LEU A 370 -1.99 16.94 -7.07
N ASP A 371 -0.75 16.53 -7.35
CA ASP A 371 0.36 17.37 -7.77
C ASP A 371 1.05 16.82 -9.05
N ALA A 372 1.77 17.69 -9.78
CA ALA A 372 2.23 17.40 -11.15
C ALA A 372 3.32 16.31 -11.30
N ASP A 373 3.76 15.65 -10.22
CA ASP A 373 4.92 14.76 -10.20
C ASP A 373 4.70 13.41 -9.50
N VAL A 374 3.46 12.91 -9.49
CA VAL A 374 3.16 11.57 -8.94
C VAL A 374 3.85 10.48 -9.77
N CYS A 375 4.57 9.61 -9.07
CA CYS A 375 5.21 8.43 -9.65
C CYS A 375 4.87 7.20 -8.81
N VAL A 376 4.39 6.16 -9.49
CA VAL A 376 4.12 4.84 -8.93
C VAL A 376 5.33 3.95 -9.18
N ASN A 377 5.98 3.53 -8.09
CA ASN A 377 7.13 2.63 -8.11
C ASN A 377 6.66 1.18 -8.06
N PHE A 378 6.69 0.46 -9.18
CA PHE A 378 6.47 -0.98 -9.23
C PHE A 378 7.79 -1.76 -9.31
N THR A 379 8.88 -1.24 -8.74
CA THR A 379 10.18 -1.92 -8.81
C THR A 379 10.08 -3.33 -8.22
N ASP A 380 10.58 -4.35 -8.92
CA ASP A 380 10.51 -5.76 -8.50
C ASP A 380 9.07 -6.30 -8.20
N ALA A 381 8.01 -5.55 -8.52
CA ALA A 381 6.63 -5.95 -8.26
C ALA A 381 6.13 -7.04 -9.20
N SER A 382 5.19 -7.86 -8.74
CA SER A 382 4.52 -8.92 -9.52
C SER A 382 3.08 -8.52 -9.83
N LEU A 383 2.79 -8.23 -11.10
CA LEU A 383 1.50 -7.76 -11.61
C LEU A 383 0.90 -8.81 -12.54
N LYS A 384 0.11 -9.75 -12.01
CA LYS A 384 -0.36 -10.91 -12.78
C LYS A 384 -1.48 -10.58 -13.78
N HIS A 385 -2.54 -9.91 -13.33
CA HIS A 385 -3.71 -9.57 -14.14
C HIS A 385 -4.42 -8.35 -13.59
N GLY A 386 -4.84 -7.44 -14.47
CA GLY A 386 -5.53 -6.22 -14.06
C GLY A 386 -5.51 -5.13 -15.12
N GLU A 387 -5.84 -3.91 -14.71
CA GLU A 387 -5.84 -2.74 -15.57
C GLU A 387 -5.18 -1.54 -14.90
N ILE A 388 -4.44 -0.76 -15.69
CA ILE A 388 -3.93 0.56 -15.33
C ILE A 388 -4.57 1.57 -16.28
N HIS A 389 -5.35 2.48 -15.73
CA HIS A 389 -6.11 3.48 -16.45
C HIS A 389 -5.58 4.88 -16.11
N GLN A 390 -5.15 5.61 -17.13
CA GLN A 390 -4.69 7.00 -16.97
C GLN A 390 -5.88 7.97 -16.92
N PRO A 391 -5.85 8.97 -16.02
CA PRO A 391 -6.91 9.97 -15.88
C PRO A 391 -6.90 10.97 -17.05
N THR A 392 -7.92 11.84 -17.11
CA THR A 392 -8.15 12.73 -18.28
C THR A 392 -7.16 13.89 -18.35
N ASP A 393 -6.84 14.55 -17.23
CA ASP A 393 -6.19 15.86 -17.25
C ASP A 393 -4.74 15.87 -16.70
N ALA A 394 -4.32 14.84 -15.96
CA ALA A 394 -3.02 14.80 -15.29
C ALA A 394 -2.43 13.40 -15.23
N TRP A 395 -1.45 13.12 -16.08
CA TRP A 395 -0.86 11.80 -16.25
C TRP A 395 -0.01 11.36 -15.06
N VAL A 396 -0.14 10.09 -14.70
CA VAL A 396 0.65 9.44 -13.63
C VAL A 396 1.79 8.64 -14.26
N ARG A 397 3.00 8.72 -13.68
CA ARG A 397 4.15 7.93 -14.15
C ARG A 397 4.20 6.58 -13.45
N TYR A 398 4.51 5.52 -14.20
CA TYR A 398 4.62 4.16 -13.71
C TYR A 398 6.00 3.58 -14.01
N ASP A 399 6.79 3.28 -12.97
CA ASP A 399 8.09 2.61 -13.12
C ASP A 399 7.99 1.11 -12.85
N LEU A 400 8.06 0.31 -13.92
CA LEU A 400 7.99 -1.16 -13.87
C LEU A 400 9.39 -1.78 -13.91
N THR A 401 10.37 -1.14 -13.27
CA THR A 401 11.75 -1.61 -13.27
C THR A 401 11.87 -2.97 -12.60
N ARG A 402 12.35 -3.97 -13.32
CA ARG A 402 12.48 -5.37 -12.84
C ARG A 402 11.16 -6.02 -12.38
N ALA A 403 10.02 -5.35 -12.59
CA ALA A 403 8.71 -5.92 -12.35
C ALA A 403 8.45 -7.12 -13.27
N SER A 404 7.49 -7.94 -12.86
CA SER A 404 6.94 -9.04 -13.64
C SER A 404 5.51 -8.70 -14.04
N LEU A 405 5.27 -8.61 -15.35
CA LEU A 405 4.02 -8.13 -15.91
C LEU A 405 3.31 -9.23 -16.69
N GLY A 406 2.08 -9.54 -16.29
CA GLY A 406 1.21 -10.50 -16.94
C GLY A 406 0.19 -9.87 -17.90
N ALA A 407 -1.05 -10.31 -17.84
CA ALA A 407 -2.15 -9.79 -18.66
C ALA A 407 -2.71 -8.51 -18.04
N VAL A 408 -1.94 -7.42 -18.20
CA VAL A 408 -2.30 -6.08 -17.72
C VAL A 408 -2.70 -5.21 -18.89
N ASP A 409 -3.92 -4.69 -18.83
CA ASP A 409 -4.45 -3.76 -19.82
C ASP A 409 -4.07 -2.32 -19.45
N LEU A 410 -3.48 -1.59 -20.40
CA LEU A 410 -3.13 -0.18 -20.22
C LEU A 410 -4.09 0.65 -21.06
N SER A 411 -4.71 1.67 -20.46
CA SER A 411 -5.69 2.53 -21.14
C SER A 411 -5.65 3.97 -20.64
N SER A 412 -6.32 4.87 -21.35
CA SER A 412 -6.50 6.27 -20.96
C SER A 412 -7.97 6.69 -21.13
N ALA A 413 -8.41 7.65 -20.33
CA ALA A 413 -9.78 8.17 -20.37
C ALA A 413 -10.17 8.74 -21.75
N ASP A 414 -9.28 9.49 -22.41
CA ASP A 414 -9.48 9.95 -23.78
C ASP A 414 -8.75 9.05 -24.79
N ARG A 415 -9.49 8.66 -25.84
CA ARG A 415 -8.98 7.87 -26.96
C ARG A 415 -7.97 8.63 -27.82
N GLN A 416 -7.97 9.97 -27.79
CA GLN A 416 -6.94 10.78 -28.45
C GLN A 416 -5.61 10.74 -27.70
N ASP A 417 -5.68 10.49 -26.39
CA ASP A 417 -4.54 10.48 -25.47
C ASP A 417 -3.90 9.09 -25.34
N GLU A 418 -4.58 8.03 -25.82
CA GLU A 418 -4.00 6.69 -26.04
C GLU A 418 -2.67 6.75 -26.85
N LEU A 419 -2.50 7.84 -27.62
CA LEU A 419 -1.30 8.08 -28.40
C LEU A 419 -0.06 8.42 -27.56
N GLU A 420 -0.24 8.92 -26.34
CA GLU A 420 0.81 9.32 -25.39
C GLU A 420 0.96 8.29 -24.25
N LEU A 421 0.12 7.23 -24.25
CA LEU A 421 0.00 6.27 -23.15
C LEU A 421 1.31 5.80 -22.54
N LEU A 422 2.18 5.16 -23.34
CA LEU A 422 3.42 4.61 -22.78
C LEU A 422 4.54 5.64 -22.60
N ASP A 423 4.31 6.95 -22.84
CA ASP A 423 5.31 7.99 -22.51
C ASP A 423 5.50 8.10 -20.99
N TYR A 424 4.50 7.64 -20.23
CA TYR A 424 4.45 7.63 -18.77
C TYR A 424 4.69 6.24 -18.18
N PHE A 425 5.15 5.27 -18.98
CA PHE A 425 5.50 3.93 -18.51
C PHE A 425 6.96 3.63 -18.79
N ARG A 426 7.65 3.16 -17.76
CA ARG A 426 9.05 2.78 -17.83
C ARG A 426 9.20 1.28 -17.60
N PHE A 427 9.46 0.55 -18.67
CA PHE A 427 9.77 -0.88 -18.63
C PHE A 427 11.29 -1.07 -18.70
N LEU A 428 11.99 -1.08 -17.57
CA LEU A 428 13.43 -1.36 -17.53
C LEU A 428 13.70 -2.72 -16.88
N ASN A 429 14.25 -3.65 -17.65
CA ASN A 429 14.46 -5.05 -17.24
C ASN A 429 13.18 -5.76 -16.74
N THR A 430 11.99 -5.28 -17.10
CA THR A 430 10.69 -5.92 -16.83
C THR A 430 10.62 -7.31 -17.47
N GLU A 431 10.12 -8.30 -16.72
CA GLU A 431 9.75 -9.63 -17.22
C GLU A 431 8.32 -9.61 -17.75
N PHE A 432 8.07 -10.33 -18.84
CA PHE A 432 6.77 -10.37 -19.53
C PHE A 432 6.31 -11.82 -19.81
N ASP A 433 6.98 -12.80 -19.22
CA ASP A 433 6.77 -14.23 -19.47
C ASP A 433 6.85 -15.06 -18.18
N GLU A 434 6.58 -14.44 -17.03
CA GLU A 434 6.53 -15.13 -15.73
C GLU A 434 5.21 -15.89 -15.53
N PHE A 435 4.09 -15.32 -15.98
CA PHE A 435 2.75 -15.87 -15.74
C PHE A 435 2.21 -16.63 -16.95
N ASP A 436 2.22 -17.95 -16.89
CA ASP A 436 1.70 -18.81 -17.95
C ASP A 436 0.20 -18.52 -18.22
N GLY A 437 -0.14 -18.17 -19.47
CA GLY A 437 -1.52 -17.87 -19.88
C GLY A 437 -2.00 -16.45 -19.56
N TYR A 438 -1.12 -15.61 -19.02
CA TYR A 438 -1.35 -14.19 -18.74
C TYR A 438 -0.26 -13.36 -19.41
N GLU A 439 -0.23 -13.32 -20.74
CA GLU A 439 0.80 -12.59 -21.48
C GLU A 439 0.44 -11.12 -21.72
N PHE A 440 1.43 -10.23 -21.61
CA PHE A 440 1.28 -8.82 -21.96
C PHE A 440 1.12 -8.61 -23.48
N ASP A 441 0.03 -7.95 -23.90
CA ASP A 441 -0.27 -7.72 -25.31
C ASP A 441 0.41 -6.47 -25.88
N PHE A 442 1.60 -6.64 -26.46
CA PHE A 442 2.27 -5.58 -27.21
C PHE A 442 1.52 -5.13 -28.48
N SER A 443 0.58 -5.93 -29.01
CA SER A 443 -0.11 -5.63 -30.26
C SER A 443 -1.12 -4.49 -30.12
N ALA A 444 -1.78 -4.40 -28.96
CA ALA A 444 -2.68 -3.31 -28.58
C ALA A 444 -1.99 -1.94 -28.65
N HIS A 445 -0.68 -1.91 -28.40
CA HIS A 445 0.11 -0.68 -28.28
C HIS A 445 0.95 -0.35 -29.53
N THR A 446 0.75 -1.06 -30.65
CA THR A 446 1.62 -0.94 -31.84
C THR A 446 1.62 0.43 -32.51
N TYR A 447 0.51 1.17 -32.45
CA TYR A 447 0.44 2.51 -33.00
C TYR A 447 1.34 3.47 -32.22
N TYR A 448 1.19 3.47 -30.88
CA TYR A 448 2.03 4.24 -29.98
C TYR A 448 3.52 3.90 -30.20
N LEU A 449 3.86 2.61 -30.23
CA LEU A 449 5.25 2.17 -30.36
C LEU A 449 5.87 2.62 -31.68
N ASP A 450 5.11 2.70 -32.78
CA ASP A 450 5.62 3.29 -34.03
C ASP A 450 5.91 4.78 -33.89
N ARG A 451 5.04 5.53 -33.21
CA ARG A 451 5.16 6.99 -32.99
C ARG A 451 6.40 7.34 -32.19
N ASN A 452 6.57 6.70 -31.02
CA ASN A 452 7.69 6.97 -30.11
C ASN A 452 9.01 6.29 -30.55
N ARG A 453 9.00 5.67 -31.74
CA ARG A 453 10.10 4.90 -32.31
C ARG A 453 10.49 3.70 -31.45
N TRP A 454 9.56 3.04 -30.79
CA TRP A 454 9.72 1.84 -29.97
C TRP A 454 10.59 2.10 -28.74
N ASN A 455 10.45 3.27 -28.10
CA ASN A 455 11.01 3.49 -26.77
C ASN A 455 10.10 2.84 -25.71
N VAL A 456 10.68 2.25 -24.67
CA VAL A 456 9.92 1.63 -23.56
C VAL A 456 10.69 1.70 -22.24
N HIS A 457 11.96 2.11 -22.24
CA HIS A 457 12.86 1.94 -21.10
C HIS A 457 13.10 3.23 -20.32
N ASP A 458 12.40 4.30 -20.70
CA ASP A 458 12.53 5.65 -20.14
C ASP A 458 11.26 6.43 -20.43
N PHE A 459 10.91 7.35 -19.54
CA PHE A 459 9.82 8.30 -19.77
C PHE A 459 10.19 9.30 -20.88
N ASP A 460 9.20 9.93 -21.51
CA ASP A 460 9.49 10.99 -22.50
C ASP A 460 10.02 12.27 -21.83
N GLU A 461 9.45 12.62 -20.67
CA GLU A 461 9.91 13.70 -19.80
C GLU A 461 10.51 13.15 -18.49
N PRO A 462 11.58 13.79 -17.95
CA PRO A 462 12.20 13.35 -16.70
C PRO A 462 11.22 13.44 -15.52
N ALA A 463 11.24 12.43 -14.64
CA ALA A 463 10.36 12.31 -13.47
C ALA A 463 10.80 13.18 -12.27
N GLY A 464 11.18 14.44 -12.52
CA GLY A 464 11.59 15.36 -11.45
C GLY A 464 12.73 14.82 -10.57
N ASP A 465 12.48 14.74 -9.26
CA ASP A 465 13.42 14.27 -8.24
C ASP A 465 13.31 12.76 -7.92
N TYR A 466 12.49 12.00 -8.66
CA TYR A 466 12.30 10.56 -8.45
C TYR A 466 13.60 9.75 -8.64
N GLU A 467 13.94 8.92 -7.65
CA GLU A 467 15.15 8.09 -7.68
C GLU A 467 14.88 6.71 -8.32
N PHE A 468 15.47 6.50 -9.49
CA PHE A 468 15.33 5.22 -10.21
C PHE A 468 16.18 4.11 -9.58
N ALA A 469 15.56 2.98 -9.23
CA ALA A 469 16.25 1.79 -8.72
C ALA A 469 17.33 1.22 -9.65
N LEU A 470 17.18 1.43 -10.97
CA LEU A 470 18.14 0.95 -11.97
C LEU A 470 18.37 1.99 -13.06
N PRO A 471 19.62 2.41 -13.35
CA PRO A 471 19.88 3.36 -14.43
C PRO A 471 19.75 2.72 -15.82
N ALA A 472 19.30 3.49 -16.82
CA ALA A 472 19.15 3.07 -18.22
C ALA A 472 20.49 2.95 -18.98
N THR A 473 21.45 2.22 -18.42
CA THR A 473 22.74 1.95 -19.07
C THR A 473 22.55 1.14 -20.36
N PRO A 474 23.47 1.21 -21.34
CA PRO A 474 23.36 0.40 -22.56
C PRO A 474 23.23 -1.11 -22.33
N ALA A 475 23.73 -1.63 -21.20
CA ALA A 475 23.57 -3.03 -20.82
C ALA A 475 22.14 -3.35 -20.38
N ASN A 476 21.57 -2.53 -19.48
CA ASN A 476 20.19 -2.71 -19.00
C ASN A 476 19.18 -2.52 -20.13
N VAL A 477 19.39 -1.52 -20.99
CA VAL A 477 18.55 -1.29 -22.17
C VAL A 477 18.63 -2.47 -23.14
N GLU A 478 19.80 -3.09 -23.32
CA GLU A 478 19.90 -4.30 -24.15
C GLU A 478 19.11 -5.48 -23.57
N THR A 479 19.20 -5.70 -22.26
CA THR A 479 18.45 -6.75 -21.55
C THR A 479 16.95 -6.52 -21.64
N THR A 480 16.50 -5.28 -21.42
CA THR A 480 15.10 -4.86 -21.57
C THR A 480 14.54 -5.26 -22.93
N TYR A 481 15.20 -4.84 -24.01
CA TYR A 481 14.74 -5.18 -25.36
C TYR A 481 14.95 -6.66 -25.73
N LEU A 482 15.79 -7.42 -25.01
CA LEU A 482 15.85 -8.86 -25.15
C LEU A 482 14.60 -9.52 -24.57
N LYS A 483 14.18 -9.13 -23.36
CA LYS A 483 12.98 -9.63 -22.67
C LYS A 483 11.71 -9.31 -23.46
N ALA A 484 11.49 -8.03 -23.78
CA ALA A 484 10.34 -7.59 -24.60
C ALA A 484 10.29 -8.30 -25.96
N LYS A 485 11.44 -8.54 -26.61
CA LYS A 485 11.50 -9.26 -27.88
C LYS A 485 11.18 -10.76 -27.73
N LYS A 486 11.55 -11.40 -26.62
CA LYS A 486 11.21 -12.80 -26.33
C LYS A 486 9.70 -12.94 -26.16
N ALA A 487 9.11 -12.11 -25.31
CA ALA A 487 7.66 -12.06 -25.07
C ALA A 487 6.86 -11.74 -26.34
N ALA A 488 7.27 -10.71 -27.10
CA ALA A 488 6.61 -10.42 -28.38
C ALA A 488 6.72 -11.58 -29.40
N SER A 489 7.78 -12.41 -29.32
CA SER A 489 7.91 -13.57 -30.20
C SER A 489 7.03 -14.74 -29.76
N SER A 490 6.88 -14.98 -28.45
CA SER A 490 6.01 -16.03 -27.91
C SER A 490 4.53 -15.71 -28.15
N GLY A 491 4.13 -14.44 -27.99
CA GLY A 491 2.77 -13.98 -28.29
C GLY A 491 2.43 -13.88 -29.80
N GLY A 492 3.36 -14.22 -30.69
CA GLY A 492 3.13 -14.15 -32.14
C GLY A 492 3.11 -12.72 -32.72
N TYR A 493 3.55 -11.72 -31.97
CA TYR A 493 3.59 -10.30 -32.36
C TYR A 493 4.83 -9.99 -33.21
N VAL A 494 4.80 -10.45 -34.46
CA VAL A 494 5.92 -10.42 -35.42
C VAL A 494 6.55 -9.03 -35.58
N LYS A 495 5.73 -7.98 -35.71
CA LYS A 495 6.19 -6.59 -35.89
C LYS A 495 6.97 -6.10 -34.66
N ALA A 496 6.41 -6.32 -33.46
CA ALA A 496 7.02 -5.91 -32.21
C ALA A 496 8.33 -6.63 -31.94
N ALA A 497 8.36 -7.96 -32.11
CA ALA A 497 9.60 -8.75 -32.01
C ALA A 497 10.69 -8.25 -32.98
N GLY A 498 10.29 -7.81 -34.18
CA GLY A 498 11.17 -7.21 -35.18
C GLY A 498 11.81 -5.90 -34.74
N GLU A 499 11.02 -4.94 -34.27
CA GLU A 499 11.53 -3.61 -33.87
C GLU A 499 12.26 -3.64 -32.51
N PHE A 500 11.81 -4.46 -31.55
CA PHE A 500 12.58 -4.69 -30.32
C PHE A 500 13.95 -5.34 -30.61
N ARG A 501 14.05 -6.23 -31.60
CA ARG A 501 15.35 -6.74 -32.06
C ARG A 501 16.25 -5.61 -32.56
N VAL A 502 15.73 -4.65 -33.33
CA VAL A 502 16.49 -3.49 -33.83
C VAL A 502 16.99 -2.65 -32.66
N LYS A 503 16.12 -2.36 -31.68
CA LYS A 503 16.45 -1.60 -30.47
C LYS A 503 17.54 -2.27 -29.63
N ARG A 504 17.39 -3.57 -29.35
CA ARG A 504 18.40 -4.39 -28.68
C ARG A 504 19.76 -4.29 -29.37
N GLN A 505 19.80 -4.43 -30.70
CA GLN A 505 21.07 -4.37 -31.45
C GLN A 505 21.73 -2.99 -31.36
N ARG A 506 20.95 -1.90 -31.36
CA ARG A 506 21.49 -0.55 -31.16
C ARG A 506 22.03 -0.34 -29.74
N ALA A 507 21.36 -0.88 -28.72
CA ALA A 507 21.83 -0.86 -27.35
C ALA A 507 23.14 -1.65 -27.20
N ALA A 508 23.21 -2.85 -27.77
CA ALA A 508 24.42 -3.68 -27.80
C ALA A 508 25.61 -2.95 -28.47
N ARG A 509 25.37 -2.19 -29.54
CA ARG A 509 26.40 -1.34 -30.16
C ARG A 509 26.90 -0.26 -29.20
N ARG A 510 26.00 0.46 -28.54
CA ARG A 510 26.37 1.49 -27.55
C ARG A 510 27.16 0.86 -26.41
N LYS A 511 26.75 -0.31 -25.91
CA LYS A 511 27.46 -1.10 -24.90
C LYS A 511 28.90 -1.41 -25.33
N HIS A 512 29.09 -1.92 -26.55
CA HIS A 512 30.43 -2.18 -27.09
C HIS A 512 31.29 -0.93 -27.26
N LEU A 513 30.70 0.21 -27.61
CA LEU A 513 31.42 1.48 -27.70
C LEU A 513 31.87 1.99 -26.32
N VAL A 514 31.06 1.78 -25.27
CA VAL A 514 31.46 2.08 -23.88
C VAL A 514 32.66 1.22 -23.49
N ILE A 515 32.59 -0.10 -23.69
CA ILE A 515 33.70 -1.03 -23.41
C ILE A 515 34.96 -0.66 -24.19
N ALA A 516 34.84 -0.24 -25.46
CA ALA A 516 35.98 0.15 -26.29
C ALA A 516 36.69 1.43 -25.77
N ARG A 517 35.93 2.34 -25.14
CA ARG A 517 36.42 3.61 -24.59
C ARG A 517 36.95 3.48 -23.16
N ASP A 518 36.57 2.43 -22.45
CA ASP A 518 37.04 2.16 -21.10
C ASP A 518 38.55 1.85 -21.10
N ALA A 519 39.32 2.69 -20.39
CA ALA A 519 40.77 2.56 -20.29
C ALA A 519 41.21 1.42 -19.36
N VAL A 520 40.31 0.91 -18.51
CA VAL A 520 40.57 -0.18 -17.56
C VAL A 520 40.54 -1.54 -18.26
N VAL A 521 39.79 -1.66 -19.36
CA VAL A 521 39.65 -2.92 -20.12
C VAL A 521 40.88 -3.23 -20.96
N ASP A 522 41.25 -4.51 -21.06
CA ASP A 522 42.42 -4.97 -21.82
C ASP A 522 42.32 -4.67 -23.34
N TRP A 523 43.47 -4.45 -23.96
CA TRP A 523 43.55 -4.07 -25.38
C TRP A 523 42.86 -5.06 -26.34
N PRO A 524 43.06 -6.40 -26.24
CA PRO A 524 42.34 -7.35 -27.08
C PRO A 524 40.81 -7.23 -26.98
N THR A 525 40.26 -7.12 -25.77
CA THR A 525 38.81 -6.97 -25.56
C THR A 525 38.27 -5.66 -26.13
N ARG A 526 39.04 -4.58 -26.04
CA ARG A 526 38.68 -3.28 -26.63
C ARG A 526 38.64 -3.35 -28.16
N VAL A 527 39.65 -3.95 -28.79
CA VAL A 527 39.68 -4.15 -30.26
C VAL A 527 38.52 -5.04 -30.71
N GLY A 528 38.25 -6.13 -29.98
CA GLY A 528 37.09 -6.98 -30.25
C GLY A 528 35.76 -6.23 -30.15
N SER A 529 35.62 -5.34 -29.17
CA SER A 529 34.41 -4.52 -28.99
C SER A 529 34.23 -3.49 -30.10
N VAL A 530 35.31 -2.86 -30.57
CA VAL A 530 35.27 -1.98 -31.76
C VAL A 530 34.80 -2.77 -32.99
N SER A 531 35.36 -3.96 -33.22
CA SER A 531 34.95 -4.81 -34.35
C SER A 531 33.46 -5.12 -34.32
N ARG A 532 32.92 -5.55 -33.16
CA ARG A 532 31.48 -5.83 -33.00
C ARG A 532 30.62 -4.59 -33.19
N ALA A 533 31.06 -3.43 -32.68
CA ALA A 533 30.34 -2.17 -32.86
C ALA A 533 30.28 -1.74 -34.33
N VAL A 534 31.37 -1.91 -35.08
CA VAL A 534 31.45 -1.61 -36.52
C VAL A 534 30.58 -2.57 -37.33
N GLU A 535 30.65 -3.87 -37.06
CA GLU A 535 29.81 -4.88 -37.72
C GLU A 535 28.33 -4.58 -37.50
N ASN A 536 27.95 -4.31 -36.24
CA ASN A 536 26.57 -3.94 -35.91
C ASN A 536 26.12 -2.64 -36.60
N ALA A 537 26.97 -1.61 -36.63
CA ALA A 537 26.68 -0.37 -37.35
C ALA A 537 26.46 -0.60 -38.85
N PHE A 538 27.31 -1.45 -39.46
CA PHE A 538 27.18 -1.84 -40.86
C PHE A 538 25.83 -2.52 -41.11
N LEU A 539 25.39 -3.45 -40.24
CA LEU A 539 24.11 -4.13 -40.38
C LEU A 539 22.89 -3.20 -40.19
N ASP A 540 22.96 -2.20 -39.30
CA ASP A 540 21.89 -1.20 -39.11
C ASP A 540 21.69 -0.34 -40.37
N VAL A 541 22.81 0.15 -40.94
CA VAL A 541 22.82 1.04 -42.10
C VAL A 541 22.47 0.29 -43.38
N SER A 542 23.08 -0.87 -43.62
CA SER A 542 22.92 -1.62 -44.87
C SER A 542 21.55 -2.29 -44.99
N CYS A 543 21.14 -3.04 -43.98
CA CYS A 543 19.96 -3.91 -44.07
C CYS A 543 18.93 -3.71 -42.97
N GLY A 544 19.16 -2.78 -42.03
CA GLY A 544 18.33 -2.65 -40.83
C GLY A 544 18.26 -3.96 -40.06
N TYR A 545 19.40 -4.64 -39.91
CA TYR A 545 19.52 -5.99 -39.33
C TYR A 545 18.70 -7.08 -40.04
N GLY A 546 18.53 -6.93 -41.36
CA GLY A 546 17.80 -7.85 -42.24
C GLY A 546 16.29 -7.60 -42.29
N MET A 547 15.80 -6.54 -41.65
CA MET A 547 14.36 -6.23 -41.59
C MET A 547 13.90 -5.22 -42.66
N ARG A 548 14.83 -4.51 -43.32
CA ARG A 548 14.49 -3.38 -44.20
C ARG A 548 15.05 -3.57 -45.61
N LEU A 549 14.37 -4.37 -46.44
CA LEU A 549 14.78 -4.67 -47.83
C LEU A 549 15.07 -3.41 -48.65
N GLY A 550 14.26 -2.35 -48.51
CA GLY A 550 14.48 -1.08 -49.21
C GLY A 550 15.86 -0.48 -48.95
N ARG A 551 16.38 -0.56 -47.71
CA ARG A 551 17.73 -0.08 -47.39
C ARG A 551 18.81 -0.88 -48.11
N ILE A 552 18.64 -2.20 -48.19
CA ILE A 552 19.58 -3.08 -48.88
C ILE A 552 19.66 -2.67 -50.35
N LEU A 553 18.50 -2.49 -51.00
CA LEU A 553 18.44 -2.06 -52.40
C LEU A 553 19.04 -0.66 -52.60
N THR A 554 18.78 0.27 -51.69
CA THR A 554 19.37 1.62 -51.73
C THR A 554 20.89 1.57 -51.59
N VAL A 555 21.43 0.81 -50.63
CA VAL A 555 22.88 0.65 -50.46
C VAL A 555 23.48 -0.06 -51.66
N PHE A 556 22.84 -1.11 -52.16
CA PHE A 556 23.28 -1.83 -53.36
C PHE A 556 23.33 -0.91 -54.59
N LEU A 557 22.38 0.02 -54.71
CA LEU A 557 22.34 1.00 -55.80
C LEU A 557 23.36 2.12 -55.62
N LEU A 558 23.50 2.68 -54.41
CA LEU A 558 24.29 3.90 -54.17
C LEU A 558 25.74 3.63 -53.81
N PHE A 559 26.08 2.46 -53.24
CA PHE A 559 27.44 2.16 -52.79
C PHE A 559 28.50 2.36 -53.89
N PRO A 560 28.32 1.90 -55.15
CA PRO A 560 29.31 2.10 -56.21
C PRO A 560 29.61 3.59 -56.51
N LEU A 561 28.71 4.52 -56.17
CA LEU A 561 29.01 5.94 -56.35
C LEU A 561 30.20 6.38 -55.47
N PHE A 562 30.34 5.81 -54.27
CA PHE A 562 31.40 6.21 -53.34
C PHE A 562 32.81 5.81 -53.84
N PRO A 563 33.10 4.54 -54.17
CA PRO A 563 34.35 4.18 -54.83
C PRO A 563 34.54 4.88 -56.17
N GLY A 564 33.48 5.07 -56.96
CA GLY A 564 33.54 5.83 -58.21
C GLY A 564 34.10 7.26 -58.02
N LEU A 565 33.70 7.93 -56.94
CA LEU A 565 34.25 9.24 -56.55
C LEU A 565 35.69 9.14 -56.05
N LEU A 566 36.05 8.11 -55.27
CA LEU A 566 37.43 7.87 -54.87
C LEU A 566 38.33 7.62 -56.09
N TYR A 567 37.87 6.87 -57.08
CA TYR A 567 38.58 6.67 -58.33
C TYR A 567 38.75 7.97 -59.11
N ALA A 568 37.71 8.81 -59.16
CA ALA A 568 37.76 10.08 -59.88
C ALA A 568 38.62 11.16 -59.20
N PHE A 569 38.68 11.20 -57.85
CA PHE A 569 39.29 12.32 -57.10
C PHE A 569 40.38 11.92 -56.09
N GLY A 570 40.56 10.63 -55.79
CA GLY A 570 41.44 10.16 -54.71
C GLY A 570 42.95 10.24 -54.99
N GLY A 571 43.36 10.90 -56.07
CA GLY A 571 44.76 11.02 -56.47
C GLY A 571 45.41 9.69 -56.88
N ASP A 572 46.72 9.70 -57.09
CA ASP A 572 47.46 8.59 -57.72
C ASP A 572 47.24 7.21 -57.06
N ALA A 573 46.96 7.18 -55.75
CA ALA A 573 46.69 5.95 -55.02
C ALA A 573 45.39 5.26 -55.45
N PHE A 574 44.37 6.03 -55.87
CA PHE A 574 43.07 5.55 -56.34
C PHE A 574 42.91 5.60 -57.87
N ARG A 575 43.99 5.91 -58.61
CA ARG A 575 43.95 6.08 -60.07
C ARG A 575 43.52 4.81 -60.81
N THR A 576 42.61 4.97 -61.75
CA THR A 576 42.22 3.95 -62.75
C THR A 576 42.88 4.24 -64.10
N SER A 577 42.79 3.31 -65.04
CA SER A 577 43.27 3.52 -66.42
C SER A 577 42.43 4.52 -67.23
N ALA A 578 41.27 4.96 -66.72
CA ALA A 578 40.47 6.02 -67.33
C ALA A 578 41.05 7.42 -67.09
N GLY A 579 41.81 7.61 -65.99
CA GLY A 579 42.32 8.91 -65.55
C GLY A 579 41.54 9.48 -64.37
N GLN A 580 41.93 10.67 -63.91
CA GLN A 580 41.38 11.34 -62.73
C GLN A 580 41.11 12.82 -62.98
N LEU A 581 40.25 13.40 -62.15
CA LEU A 581 39.94 14.81 -62.15
C LEU A 581 40.93 15.58 -61.27
N GLN A 582 41.36 16.74 -61.74
CA GLN A 582 42.27 17.63 -61.00
C GLN A 582 41.54 18.54 -59.97
N GLY A 583 40.27 18.24 -59.67
CA GLY A 583 39.45 18.98 -58.71
C GLY A 583 37.98 19.04 -59.11
N LEU A 584 37.13 19.50 -58.19
CA LEU A 584 35.66 19.53 -58.38
C LEU A 584 35.23 20.40 -59.57
N GLY A 585 35.93 21.50 -59.84
CA GLY A 585 35.61 22.40 -60.96
C GLY A 585 35.82 21.78 -62.35
N ALA A 586 36.66 20.74 -62.47
CA ALA A 586 36.93 20.07 -63.73
C ALA A 586 35.71 19.28 -64.25
N VAL A 587 34.77 18.91 -63.37
CA VAL A 587 33.55 18.16 -63.71
C VAL A 587 32.65 18.92 -64.70
N LEU A 588 32.68 20.25 -64.67
CA LEU A 588 31.85 21.09 -65.54
C LEU A 588 32.33 21.14 -67.00
N THR A 589 33.49 20.56 -67.30
CA THR A 589 33.99 20.42 -68.67
C THR A 589 33.48 19.12 -69.30
N PRO A 590 33.25 19.06 -70.63
CA PRO A 590 32.85 17.83 -71.31
C PRO A 590 33.81 16.66 -71.04
N GLU A 591 35.12 16.94 -71.02
CA GLU A 591 36.16 15.95 -70.74
C GLU A 591 36.12 15.47 -69.28
N GLY A 592 35.91 16.38 -68.33
CA GLY A 592 35.81 16.02 -66.92
C GLY A 592 34.53 15.26 -66.57
N ALA A 593 33.40 15.63 -67.18
CA ALA A 593 32.15 14.87 -67.07
C ALA A 593 32.32 13.43 -67.61
N ARG A 594 33.03 13.27 -68.75
CA ARG A 594 33.37 11.95 -69.29
C ARG A 594 34.24 11.14 -68.33
N LEU A 595 35.29 11.74 -67.75
CA LEU A 595 36.17 11.06 -66.79
C LEU A 595 35.45 10.65 -65.50
N LEU A 596 34.53 11.50 -65.01
CA LEU A 596 33.69 11.15 -63.85
C LEU A 596 32.77 9.96 -64.19
N TYR A 597 32.11 10.02 -65.34
CA TYR A 597 31.26 8.94 -65.83
C TYR A 597 32.04 7.64 -65.97
N GLU A 598 33.24 7.66 -66.57
CA GLU A 598 34.06 6.46 -66.77
C GLU A 598 34.50 5.80 -65.45
N ASN A 599 34.85 6.60 -64.44
CA ASN A 599 35.23 6.09 -63.12
C ASN A 599 34.03 5.56 -62.32
N VAL A 600 32.87 6.23 -62.40
CA VAL A 600 31.63 5.74 -61.80
C VAL A 600 31.15 4.47 -62.52
N TYR A 601 31.17 4.47 -63.85
CA TYR A 601 30.85 3.31 -64.68
C TYR A 601 31.75 2.12 -64.34
N PHE A 602 33.07 2.34 -64.23
CA PHE A 602 34.02 1.32 -63.79
C PHE A 602 33.66 0.73 -62.42
N SER A 603 33.33 1.58 -61.45
CA SER A 603 32.88 1.12 -60.14
C SER A 603 31.61 0.27 -60.22
N TYR A 604 30.58 0.67 -60.98
CA TYR A 604 29.35 -0.11 -61.13
C TYR A 604 29.58 -1.47 -61.80
N ILE A 605 30.36 -1.54 -62.89
CA ILE A 605 30.61 -2.82 -63.58
C ILE A 605 31.51 -3.76 -62.76
N THR A 606 32.41 -3.20 -61.94
CA THR A 606 33.24 -3.96 -60.98
C THR A 606 32.36 -4.47 -59.84
N PHE A 607 31.55 -3.62 -59.23
CA PHE A 607 30.62 -4.00 -58.17
C PHE A 607 29.61 -5.05 -58.63
N LEU A 608 28.97 -4.88 -59.79
CA LEU A 608 28.03 -5.87 -60.34
C LEU A 608 28.70 -7.12 -60.90
N THR A 609 30.03 -7.23 -60.84
CA THR A 609 30.82 -8.37 -61.34
C THR A 609 30.65 -8.64 -62.84
N ILE A 610 30.24 -7.63 -63.61
CA ILE A 610 29.96 -7.75 -65.05
C ILE A 610 31.26 -7.73 -65.87
N GLY A 611 32.19 -6.83 -65.53
CA GLY A 611 33.55 -6.83 -66.06
C GLY A 611 33.69 -6.81 -67.60
N TYR A 612 33.02 -5.88 -68.31
CA TYR A 612 33.07 -5.80 -69.79
C TYR A 612 34.46 -5.52 -70.40
N GLY A 613 35.47 -5.22 -69.59
CA GLY A 613 36.82 -4.83 -70.02
C GLY A 613 36.91 -3.36 -70.48
N GLY A 614 38.10 -2.76 -70.34
CA GLY A 614 38.39 -1.41 -70.85
C GLY A 614 38.93 -0.41 -69.81
N ILE A 615 38.53 -0.53 -68.54
CA ILE A 615 39.03 0.30 -67.43
C ILE A 615 39.51 -0.63 -66.31
N GLY A 616 40.67 -0.36 -65.73
CA GLY A 616 41.26 -1.17 -64.67
C GLY A 616 41.92 -0.33 -63.55
N PRO A 617 42.05 -0.88 -62.34
CA PRO A 617 42.66 -0.18 -61.22
C PRO A 617 44.20 -0.18 -61.34
N VAL A 618 44.81 1.00 -61.35
CA VAL A 618 46.26 1.16 -61.51
C VAL A 618 46.92 1.41 -60.15
N GLY A 619 46.36 2.31 -59.34
CA GLY A 619 46.86 2.65 -58.02
C GLY A 619 46.73 1.53 -56.99
N ALA A 620 47.56 1.55 -55.95
CA ALA A 620 47.57 0.51 -54.92
C ALA A 620 46.25 0.46 -54.13
N LEU A 621 45.70 1.62 -53.75
CA LEU A 621 44.39 1.70 -53.10
C LEU A 621 43.27 1.43 -54.09
N ALA A 622 43.41 1.80 -55.37
CA ALA A 622 42.42 1.49 -56.40
C ALA A 622 42.18 -0.03 -56.53
N ARG A 623 43.25 -0.83 -56.48
CA ARG A 623 43.18 -2.31 -56.55
C ARG A 623 42.51 -2.90 -55.32
N LEU A 624 42.84 -2.38 -54.14
CA LEU A 624 42.22 -2.80 -52.89
C LEU A 624 40.73 -2.46 -52.88
N THR A 625 40.37 -1.23 -53.25
CA THR A 625 38.97 -0.79 -53.33
C THR A 625 38.19 -1.62 -54.33
N ALA A 626 38.74 -1.93 -55.50
CA ALA A 626 38.09 -2.79 -56.49
C ALA A 626 37.83 -4.21 -55.95
N ALA A 627 38.77 -4.78 -55.18
CA ALA A 627 38.57 -6.07 -54.53
C ALA A 627 37.47 -6.00 -53.44
N VAL A 628 37.43 -4.90 -52.66
CA VAL A 628 36.39 -4.65 -51.65
C VAL A 628 35.02 -4.47 -52.30
N GLU A 629 34.92 -3.80 -53.45
CA GLU A 629 33.66 -3.65 -54.20
C GLU A 629 33.07 -5.00 -54.60
N VAL A 630 33.89 -5.88 -55.18
CA VAL A 630 33.47 -7.23 -55.56
C VAL A 630 33.03 -8.03 -54.34
N TYR A 631 33.80 -7.98 -53.25
CA TYR A 631 33.45 -8.67 -52.02
C TYR A 631 32.14 -8.17 -51.42
N LEU A 632 31.95 -6.85 -51.34
CA LEU A 632 30.75 -6.25 -50.77
C LEU A 632 29.51 -6.52 -51.62
N SER A 633 29.65 -6.60 -52.94
CA SER A 633 28.57 -7.01 -53.84
C SER A 633 28.03 -8.40 -53.51
N VAL A 634 28.92 -9.37 -53.26
CA VAL A 634 28.53 -10.73 -52.84
C VAL A 634 27.81 -10.69 -51.49
N VAL A 635 28.32 -9.94 -50.52
CA VAL A 635 27.71 -9.81 -49.19
C VAL A 635 26.32 -9.16 -49.27
N LEU A 636 26.18 -8.03 -49.97
CA LEU A 636 24.91 -7.32 -50.10
C LEU A 636 23.91 -8.14 -50.93
N GLY A 637 24.35 -8.83 -51.98
CA GLY A 637 23.51 -9.77 -52.73
C GLY A 637 22.99 -10.92 -51.86
N GLY A 638 23.84 -11.49 -51.01
CA GLY A 638 23.44 -12.47 -50.00
C GLY A 638 22.42 -11.92 -49.00
N LEU A 639 22.59 -10.66 -48.57
CA LEU A 639 21.63 -9.98 -47.69
C LEU A 639 20.27 -9.72 -48.38
N VAL A 640 20.23 -9.39 -49.67
CA VAL A 640 18.98 -9.27 -50.43
C VAL A 640 18.23 -10.61 -50.43
N LEU A 641 18.93 -11.71 -50.74
CA LEU A 641 18.33 -13.05 -50.75
C LEU A 641 17.82 -13.44 -49.36
N TYR A 642 18.63 -13.25 -48.32
CA TYR A 642 18.23 -13.51 -46.94
C TYR A 642 16.99 -12.71 -46.54
N ALA A 643 16.96 -11.41 -46.85
CA ALA A 643 15.83 -10.55 -46.52
C ALA A 643 14.56 -10.95 -47.28
N LEU A 644 14.66 -11.40 -48.54
CA LEU A 644 13.54 -11.89 -49.32
C LEU A 644 12.97 -13.20 -48.76
N VAL A 645 13.83 -14.17 -48.43
CA VAL A 645 13.42 -15.45 -47.82
C VAL A 645 12.71 -15.20 -46.50
N LYS A 646 13.32 -14.39 -45.63
CA LYS A 646 12.73 -14.09 -44.33
C LYS A 646 11.39 -13.36 -44.43
N ARG A 647 11.21 -12.48 -45.42
CA ARG A 647 9.92 -11.81 -45.68
C ARG A 647 8.82 -12.74 -46.20
N SER A 648 9.18 -13.91 -46.72
CA SER A 648 8.20 -14.93 -47.12
C SER A 648 7.77 -15.85 -45.97
N GLU A 649 8.50 -15.80 -44.84
CA GLU A 649 8.19 -16.52 -43.60
C GLU A 649 7.42 -15.65 -42.58
N LEU A 650 7.50 -14.32 -42.72
CA LEU A 650 6.69 -13.31 -42.01
C LEU A 650 5.37 -13.12 -42.76
#